data_AF-A0A3C1X976-F1
#
_entry.id   AF-A0A3C1X976-F1
#
_cell.length_a   1.000
_cell.length_b   1.000
_cell.length_c   1.000
_cell.angle_alpha   90.00
_cell.angle_beta   90.00
_cell.angle_gamma   90.00
#
_symmetry.space_group_name_H-M   'P 1'
#
loop_
_entity.id
_entity.type
_entity.pdbx_description
1 polymer ?
#
loop_
_entity_poly.entity_id
_entity_poly.type
_entity_poly.pdbx_seq_one_letter_code
_entity_poly.pdbx_strand_id
1 'polypeptide(L)'
;MTARQDFRQIERIPCLILANSREASRKVAAEIAGLIRIRQAEGRSCVLGLATGSTPTGIYAELVRLHREEGLSFRNVITFNLDEYYPMQPEDVQSYVRFMREHLFNHIDIPAGSWNVPDGTVPVEQVGDYCRDYEARIAAAGGIDIQLLGIGRTGHIGFNEPGSDQTTRTRMITLDTVTRVDAAADFFGTENVPRRAITMGVGTILEARRIFILAFGENKATIVARTVEGETTPAIPATWLQKHSQVQFLMDAAAAANLTRVKLPWLVGDVSWDPQLIRRAVIWLSEKSGKALLKLTDSDYNEGGLQDLLADHGSAYEINLKVFRHLQSTIVGWPGGKPAEKKTVGDRPQPFDHIFPKRVLCFSPHPDDDVISMGGTLIRLADQQHEVHVAYQTSGNIAVFDDDALRFSEFVTDYCAAFGLISPQIRELEDHVEEFLRRKQAGQVDSAQVQMIKGLIRQGEAVAGARCCGIPRDRLHFLNMPFYETGGVKKKPLGDDDIRIIVELLRKLKPHQIYAAGDLTDPHGTHRVCLKAIFRACEVCRNDDWYQECEVWLYRGAWQEWPVHQVEMAVPLSPQEVRQKRDAIFKHQSQKDRALFPGSDAREFWQRAEERNAATANRYDKLGLAEYQAIEGFVRWDRSWGLND
;
A
#
# COMPACT_ATOMS: atom_id res chain seq x y z
N MET A 1 -40.78 -0.62 -10.41
CA MET A 1 -39.87 0.39 -9.82
C MET A 1 -39.33 -0.18 -8.52
N THR A 2 -38.16 -0.82 -8.56
CA THR A 2 -37.40 -1.14 -7.36
C THR A 2 -36.86 0.17 -6.81
N ALA A 3 -37.31 0.58 -5.61
CA ALA A 3 -36.81 1.78 -4.97
C ALA A 3 -35.29 1.65 -4.80
N ARG A 4 -34.50 2.58 -5.37
CA ARG A 4 -33.07 2.67 -5.09
C ARG A 4 -32.88 2.82 -3.58
N GLN A 5 -32.00 2.02 -3.00
CA GLN A 5 -31.69 2.14 -1.57
C GLN A 5 -30.85 3.40 -1.38
N ASP A 6 -31.25 4.29 -0.47
CA ASP A 6 -30.36 5.36 0.00
C ASP A 6 -29.11 4.69 0.58
N PHE A 7 -27.91 5.13 0.20
CA PHE A 7 -26.66 4.56 0.73
C PHE A 7 -26.62 4.59 2.27
N ARG A 8 -27.33 5.53 2.91
CA ARG A 8 -27.49 5.60 4.37
C ARG A 8 -28.26 4.41 4.97
N GLN A 9 -28.96 3.64 4.15
CA GLN A 9 -29.62 2.38 4.54
C GLN A 9 -28.69 1.18 4.44
N ILE A 10 -27.60 1.30 3.67
CA ILE A 10 -26.58 0.24 3.50
C ILE A 10 -25.43 0.45 4.48
N GLU A 11 -24.93 1.68 4.57
CA GLU A 11 -23.85 2.04 5.50
C GLU A 11 -24.40 2.14 6.93
N ARG A 12 -24.07 1.16 7.77
CA ARG A 12 -24.54 1.06 9.16
C ARG A 12 -23.72 1.89 10.15
N ILE A 13 -22.65 2.53 9.65
CA ILE A 13 -21.80 3.45 10.39
C ILE A 13 -21.68 4.72 9.55
N PRO A 14 -21.84 5.93 10.13
CA PRO A 14 -21.60 7.17 9.40
C PRO A 14 -20.17 7.26 8.84
N CYS A 15 -20.05 7.24 7.51
CA CYS A 15 -18.77 7.31 6.81
C CYS A 15 -18.48 8.70 6.24
N LEU A 16 -17.25 9.17 6.42
CA LEU A 16 -16.72 10.39 5.83
C LEU A 16 -15.48 10.06 4.99
N ILE A 17 -15.60 10.26 3.68
CA ILE A 17 -14.48 10.14 2.74
C ILE A 17 -13.81 11.51 2.62
N LEU A 18 -12.52 11.57 2.88
CA LEU A 18 -11.70 12.78 2.85
C LEU A 18 -10.67 12.68 1.74
N ALA A 19 -10.14 13.82 1.30
CA ALA A 19 -9.18 13.84 0.20
C ALA A 19 -7.89 13.09 0.58
N ASN A 20 -7.43 13.25 1.82
CA ASN A 20 -6.22 12.61 2.31
C ASN A 20 -6.25 12.40 3.84
N SER A 21 -5.27 11.66 4.36
CA SER A 21 -5.13 11.35 5.79
C SER A 21 -4.86 12.58 6.65
N ARG A 22 -4.30 13.66 6.08
CA ARG A 22 -4.00 14.91 6.80
C ARG A 22 -5.27 15.67 7.15
N GLU A 23 -6.24 15.75 6.23
CA GLU A 23 -7.55 16.36 6.52
C GLU A 23 -8.30 15.60 7.60
N ALA A 24 -8.29 14.27 7.55
CA ALA A 24 -8.87 13.43 8.59
C ALA A 24 -8.21 13.66 9.95
N SER A 25 -6.88 13.72 9.97
CA SER A 25 -6.10 13.98 11.17
C SER A 25 -6.43 15.33 11.79
N ARG A 26 -6.51 16.39 10.97
CA ARG A 26 -6.86 17.74 11.41
C ARG A 26 -8.28 17.83 11.95
N LYS A 27 -9.24 17.19 11.28
CA LYS A 27 -10.63 17.15 11.73
C LYS A 27 -10.75 16.51 13.11
N VAL A 28 -10.14 15.35 13.30
CA VAL A 28 -10.19 14.64 14.59
C VAL A 28 -9.42 15.41 15.68
N ALA A 29 -8.26 15.97 15.37
CA ALA A 29 -7.50 16.80 16.31
C ALA A 29 -8.29 18.05 16.75
N ALA A 30 -9.02 18.69 15.83
CA ALA A 30 -9.87 19.83 16.15
C ALA A 30 -11.04 19.47 17.08
N GLU A 31 -11.69 18.32 16.88
CA GLU A 31 -12.75 17.81 17.76
C GLU A 31 -12.20 17.50 19.16
N ILE A 32 -11.04 16.85 19.25
CA ILE A 32 -10.35 16.58 20.52
C ILE A 32 -10.00 17.90 21.22
N ALA A 33 -9.39 18.85 20.51
CA ALA A 33 -9.00 20.14 21.07
C ALA A 33 -10.22 20.95 21.56
N GLY A 34 -11.32 20.91 20.80
CA GLY A 34 -12.59 21.51 21.20
C GLY A 34 -13.12 20.91 22.50
N LEU A 35 -13.15 19.58 22.60
CA LEU A 35 -13.58 18.89 23.81
C LEU A 35 -12.68 19.21 25.01
N ILE A 36 -11.36 19.22 24.84
CA ILE A 36 -10.41 19.56 25.91
C ILE A 36 -10.72 20.96 26.45
N ARG A 37 -10.91 21.95 25.57
CA ARG A 37 -11.24 23.33 25.95
C ARG A 37 -12.58 23.42 26.69
N ILE A 38 -13.60 22.69 26.22
CA ILE A 38 -14.91 22.63 26.89
C ILE A 38 -14.77 22.04 28.30
N ARG A 39 -14.13 20.87 28.42
CA ARG A 39 -13.90 20.21 29.72
C ARG A 39 -13.09 21.07 30.67
N GLN A 40 -12.08 21.77 30.16
CA GLN A 40 -11.27 22.69 30.94
C GLN A 40 -12.09 23.87 31.47
N ALA A 41 -12.95 24.46 30.64
CA ALA A 41 -13.86 25.52 31.06
C ALA A 41 -14.89 25.05 32.10
N GLU A 42 -15.30 23.78 32.04
CA GLU A 42 -16.17 23.12 33.04
C GLU A 42 -15.43 22.73 34.32
N GLY A 43 -14.09 22.88 34.40
CA GLY A 43 -13.29 22.38 35.52
C GLY A 43 -13.27 20.85 35.63
N ARG A 44 -13.49 20.14 34.52
CA ARG A 44 -13.55 18.68 34.44
C ARG A 44 -12.37 18.11 33.67
N SER A 45 -12.04 16.86 33.97
CA SER A 45 -11.07 16.10 33.17
C SER A 45 -11.67 15.71 31.82
N CYS A 46 -10.83 15.70 30.78
CA CYS A 46 -11.14 15.16 29.46
C CYS A 46 -10.49 13.78 29.34
N VAL A 47 -11.27 12.72 29.11
CA VAL A 47 -10.75 11.35 29.07
C VAL A 47 -10.65 10.86 27.62
N LEU A 48 -9.45 10.54 27.16
CA LEU A 48 -9.17 10.15 25.78
C LEU A 48 -8.67 8.71 25.68
N GLY A 49 -9.32 7.94 24.82
CA GLY A 49 -8.85 6.63 24.38
C GLY A 49 -7.95 6.76 23.15
N LEU A 50 -6.71 6.30 23.25
CA LEU A 50 -5.67 6.51 22.22
C LEU A 50 -5.26 5.20 21.54
N ALA A 51 -4.95 5.30 20.24
CA ALA A 51 -4.46 4.19 19.42
C ALA A 51 -3.00 4.41 19.03
N THR A 52 -2.32 3.34 18.63
CA THR A 52 -0.95 3.38 18.09
C THR A 52 -0.93 3.03 16.59
N GLY A 53 0.27 2.89 16.02
CA GLY A 53 0.48 2.62 14.60
C GLY A 53 0.55 3.88 13.75
N SER A 54 0.74 3.69 12.44
CA SER A 54 0.98 4.79 11.49
C SER A 54 -0.22 5.73 11.32
N THR A 55 -1.44 5.19 11.34
CA THR A 55 -2.70 5.94 11.13
C THR A 55 -2.90 7.15 12.06
N PRO A 56 -2.78 7.04 13.40
CA PRO A 56 -3.02 8.17 14.31
C PRO A 56 -1.87 9.18 14.41
N THR A 57 -0.69 8.91 13.82
CA THR A 57 0.48 9.80 13.95
C THR A 57 0.21 11.24 13.48
N GLY A 58 -0.59 11.41 12.42
CA GLY A 58 -1.01 12.72 11.92
C GLY A 58 -1.88 13.49 12.91
N ILE A 59 -2.72 12.81 13.69
CA ILE A 59 -3.55 13.42 14.74
C ILE A 59 -2.64 13.94 15.86
N TYR A 60 -1.67 13.13 16.30
CA TYR A 60 -0.73 13.52 17.35
C TYR A 60 0.14 14.70 16.95
N ALA A 61 0.66 14.70 15.72
CA ALA A 61 1.43 15.83 15.20
C ALA A 61 0.61 17.12 15.19
N GLU A 62 -0.67 17.06 14.81
CA GLU A 62 -1.56 18.24 14.83
C GLU A 62 -1.89 18.68 16.26
N LEU A 63 -2.13 17.76 17.19
CA LEU A 63 -2.35 18.09 18.62
C LEU A 63 -1.12 18.77 19.25
N VAL A 64 0.08 18.29 18.92
CA VAL A 64 1.34 18.93 19.33
C VAL A 64 1.47 20.32 18.74
N ARG A 65 1.09 20.51 17.46
CA ARG A 65 1.06 21.83 16.83
C ARG A 65 0.10 22.77 17.56
N LEU A 66 -1.13 22.32 17.82
CA LEU A 66 -2.15 23.09 18.57
C LEU A 66 -1.69 23.47 19.98
N HIS A 67 -0.94 22.59 20.66
CA HIS A 67 -0.33 22.90 21.96
C HIS A 67 0.68 24.04 21.84
N ARG A 68 1.65 23.90 20.92
CA ARG A 68 2.79 24.81 20.78
C ARG A 68 2.42 26.16 20.20
N GLU A 69 1.51 26.18 19.23
CA GLU A 69 1.19 27.37 18.43
C GLU A 69 -0.11 28.05 18.87
N GLU A 70 -1.07 27.31 19.42
CA GLU A 70 -2.42 27.82 19.74
C GLU A 70 -2.77 27.68 21.24
N GLY A 71 -1.83 27.28 22.08
CA GLY A 71 -1.98 27.25 23.54
C GLY A 71 -2.96 26.20 24.07
N LEU A 72 -3.22 25.12 23.32
CA LEU A 72 -4.04 24.00 23.81
C LEU A 72 -3.33 23.31 25.00
N SER A 73 -3.93 23.31 26.19
CA SER A 73 -3.35 22.69 27.41
C SER A 73 -3.88 21.28 27.63
N PHE A 74 -3.01 20.35 28.02
CA PHE A 74 -3.32 18.96 28.32
C PHE A 74 -3.34 18.65 29.83
N ARG A 75 -3.25 19.67 30.69
CA ARG A 75 -3.19 19.51 32.17
C ARG A 75 -4.40 18.82 32.80
N ASN A 76 -5.58 18.92 32.18
CA ASN A 76 -6.81 18.25 32.63
C ASN A 76 -7.14 17.02 31.76
N VAL A 77 -6.19 16.51 30.97
CA VAL A 77 -6.40 15.35 30.11
C VAL A 77 -5.93 14.08 30.80
N ILE A 78 -6.75 13.04 30.75
CA ILE A 78 -6.40 11.68 31.16
C ILE A 78 -6.48 10.79 29.92
N THR A 79 -5.45 10.00 29.64
CA THR A 79 -5.43 9.11 28.47
C THR A 79 -5.37 7.65 28.85
N PHE A 80 -5.99 6.80 28.03
CA PHE A 80 -5.93 5.35 28.10
C PHE A 80 -5.62 4.78 26.70
N ASN A 81 -4.51 4.07 26.54
CA ASN A 81 -4.16 3.41 25.29
C ASN A 81 -4.84 2.04 25.16
N LEU A 82 -5.21 1.67 23.93
CA LEU A 82 -5.90 0.41 23.64
C LEU A 82 -5.11 -0.82 24.11
N ASP A 83 -3.80 -0.84 23.91
CA ASP A 83 -3.01 -2.07 24.00
C ASP A 83 -1.52 -1.83 24.28
N GLU A 84 -0.82 -2.92 24.60
CA GLU A 84 0.64 -3.08 24.59
C GLU A 84 0.99 -4.56 24.31
N TYR A 85 2.12 -4.81 23.64
CA TYR A 85 2.63 -6.16 23.43
C TYR A 85 3.00 -6.86 24.75
N TYR A 86 3.02 -8.20 24.77
CA TYR A 86 3.34 -8.97 25.97
C TYR A 86 4.24 -10.21 25.70
N PRO A 87 5.36 -10.37 26.41
CA PRO A 87 6.01 -9.34 27.23
C PRO A 87 6.59 -8.22 26.35
N MET A 88 6.72 -7.01 26.90
CA MET A 88 7.33 -5.87 26.22
C MET A 88 7.97 -4.94 27.24
N GLN A 89 9.22 -4.53 27.03
CA GLN A 89 9.85 -3.50 27.87
C GLN A 89 9.46 -2.12 27.35
N PRO A 90 9.19 -1.14 28.24
CA PRO A 90 8.70 0.18 27.84
C PRO A 90 9.66 0.96 26.92
N GLU A 91 10.94 0.63 26.98
CA GLU A 91 12.03 1.33 26.29
C GLU A 91 12.43 0.66 24.95
N ASP A 92 11.88 -0.54 24.68
CA ASP A 92 12.08 -1.24 23.41
C ASP A 92 11.53 -0.40 22.25
N VAL A 93 12.18 -0.49 21.08
CA VAL A 93 11.82 0.30 19.88
C VAL A 93 10.37 0.07 19.48
N GLN A 94 9.85 -1.15 19.68
CA GLN A 94 8.50 -1.55 19.29
C GLN A 94 7.45 -1.35 20.40
N SER A 95 7.82 -0.84 21.58
CA SER A 95 6.87 -0.59 22.67
C SER A 95 5.91 0.55 22.34
N TYR A 96 4.64 0.36 22.68
CA TYR A 96 3.63 1.39 22.57
C TYR A 96 3.80 2.50 23.62
N VAL A 97 4.42 2.22 24.77
CA VAL A 97 4.88 3.25 25.73
C VAL A 97 5.86 4.20 25.04
N ARG A 98 6.91 3.66 24.41
CA ARG A 98 7.90 4.46 23.68
C ARG A 98 7.26 5.21 22.52
N PHE A 99 6.44 4.55 21.70
CA PHE A 99 5.71 5.16 20.59
C PHE A 99 4.94 6.40 21.04
N MET A 100 4.17 6.30 22.12
CA MET A 100 3.36 7.43 22.60
C MET A 100 4.21 8.56 23.19
N ARG A 101 5.33 8.24 23.83
CA ARG A 101 6.31 9.26 24.29
C ARG A 101 6.90 10.04 23.12
N GLU A 102 7.33 9.34 22.07
CA GLU A 102 7.93 9.93 20.87
C GLU A 102 6.92 10.76 20.06
N HIS A 103 5.66 10.34 19.97
CA HIS A 103 4.68 11.01 19.10
C HIS A 103 3.82 12.07 19.80
N LEU A 104 3.63 11.97 21.13
CA LEU A 104 2.69 12.85 21.84
C LEU A 104 3.21 13.29 23.21
N PHE A 105 3.41 12.36 24.15
CA PHE A 105 3.52 12.72 25.58
C PHE A 105 4.73 13.59 25.92
N ASN A 106 5.87 13.45 25.22
CA ASN A 106 7.04 14.30 25.45
C ASN A 106 6.92 15.70 24.82
N HIS A 107 5.79 16.01 24.19
CA HIS A 107 5.60 17.22 23.39
C HIS A 107 4.44 18.10 23.85
N ILE A 108 3.75 17.71 24.92
CA ILE A 108 2.59 18.38 25.50
C ILE A 108 2.72 18.46 27.04
N ASP A 109 1.91 19.28 27.69
CA ASP A 109 1.94 19.48 29.14
C ASP A 109 0.97 18.56 29.93
N ILE A 110 0.85 17.30 29.50
CA ILE A 110 0.06 16.28 30.20
C ILE A 110 0.74 15.89 31.54
N PRO A 111 0.01 15.81 32.66
CA PRO A 111 0.61 15.48 33.95
C PRO A 111 1.14 14.05 34.00
N ALA A 112 2.23 13.84 34.75
CA ALA A 112 2.74 12.51 35.04
C ALA A 112 1.67 11.67 35.76
N GLY A 113 1.47 10.43 35.32
CA GLY A 113 0.42 9.55 35.84
C GLY A 113 -0.97 9.77 35.24
N SER A 114 -1.16 10.78 34.38
CA SER A 114 -2.41 10.98 33.65
C SER A 114 -2.45 10.28 32.29
N TRP A 115 -1.38 9.62 31.87
CA TRP A 115 -1.35 8.75 30.70
C TRP A 115 -1.21 7.29 31.10
N ASN A 116 -2.09 6.43 30.59
CA ASN A 116 -2.20 5.02 30.98
C ASN A 116 -2.03 4.11 29.76
N VAL A 117 -0.87 3.46 29.65
CA VAL A 117 -0.62 2.41 28.63
C VAL A 117 -0.62 1.05 29.34
N PRO A 118 -1.20 -0.02 28.76
CA PRO A 118 -1.06 -1.36 29.32
C PRO A 118 0.41 -1.73 29.58
N ASP A 119 0.69 -2.38 30.71
CA ASP A 119 2.07 -2.68 31.13
C ASP A 119 2.47 -4.09 30.68
N GLY A 120 3.37 -4.15 29.70
CA GLY A 120 3.91 -5.39 29.14
C GLY A 120 4.90 -6.13 30.04
N THR A 121 5.22 -5.61 31.23
CA THR A 121 6.19 -6.19 32.18
C THR A 121 5.54 -6.89 33.38
N VAL A 122 4.22 -6.77 33.53
CA VAL A 122 3.45 -7.38 34.63
C VAL A 122 3.65 -8.90 34.65
N PRO A 123 3.90 -9.53 35.81
CA PRO A 123 3.97 -11.00 35.91
C PRO A 123 2.69 -11.67 35.40
N VAL A 124 2.84 -12.77 34.65
CA VAL A 124 1.73 -13.40 33.91
C VAL A 124 0.54 -13.77 34.80
N GLU A 125 0.81 -14.18 36.03
CA GLU A 125 -0.16 -14.54 37.05
C GLU A 125 -0.97 -13.35 37.59
N GLN A 126 -0.44 -12.13 37.46
CA GLN A 126 -1.09 -10.88 37.92
C GLN A 126 -1.83 -10.15 36.79
N VAL A 127 -1.68 -10.58 35.53
CA VAL A 127 -2.29 -9.87 34.39
C VAL A 127 -3.81 -9.80 34.50
N GLY A 128 -4.45 -10.81 35.07
CA GLY A 128 -5.90 -10.80 35.31
C GLY A 128 -6.35 -9.69 36.27
N ASP A 129 -5.63 -9.49 37.38
CA ASP A 129 -5.86 -8.39 38.32
C ASP A 129 -5.54 -7.04 37.67
N TYR A 130 -4.39 -6.94 37.01
CA TYR A 130 -3.98 -5.74 36.28
C TYR A 130 -5.04 -5.25 35.28
N CYS A 131 -5.62 -6.18 34.50
CA CYS A 131 -6.68 -5.84 33.55
C CYS A 131 -7.95 -5.33 34.23
N ARG A 132 -8.33 -5.90 35.39
CA ARG A 132 -9.46 -5.38 36.19
C ARG A 132 -9.18 -3.99 36.73
N ASP A 133 -7.97 -3.74 37.20
CA ASP A 133 -7.55 -2.43 37.69
C ASP A 133 -7.50 -1.39 36.57
N TYR A 134 -7.14 -1.79 35.35
CA TYR A 134 -7.18 -0.93 34.17
C TYR A 134 -8.62 -0.47 33.87
N GLU A 135 -9.58 -1.41 33.88
CA GLU A 135 -11.02 -1.10 33.75
C GLU A 135 -11.53 -0.20 34.88
N ALA A 136 -11.15 -0.48 36.12
CA ALA A 136 -11.54 0.31 37.28
C ALA A 136 -11.02 1.76 37.18
N ARG A 137 -9.80 1.96 36.66
CA ARG A 137 -9.24 3.29 36.41
C ARG A 137 -10.02 4.06 35.33
N ILE A 138 -10.46 3.40 34.26
CA ILE A 138 -11.32 4.01 33.24
C ILE A 138 -12.64 4.47 33.86
N ALA A 139 -13.28 3.60 34.65
CA ALA A 139 -14.53 3.92 35.33
C ALA A 139 -14.36 5.07 36.35
N ALA A 140 -13.28 5.07 37.14
CA ALA A 140 -12.95 6.11 38.10
C ALA A 140 -12.67 7.48 37.45
N ALA A 141 -12.11 7.48 36.23
CA ALA A 141 -11.95 8.70 35.42
C ALA A 141 -13.27 9.21 34.83
N GLY A 142 -14.37 8.47 34.99
CA GLY A 142 -15.70 8.82 34.48
C GLY A 142 -15.98 8.29 33.07
N GLY A 143 -15.21 7.31 32.59
CA GLY A 143 -15.36 6.72 31.26
C GLY A 143 -14.78 7.59 30.14
N ILE A 144 -14.48 6.95 29.00
CA ILE A 144 -13.80 7.57 27.85
C ILE A 144 -14.74 8.54 27.13
N ASP A 145 -14.31 9.79 26.93
CA ASP A 145 -15.08 10.78 26.15
C ASP A 145 -14.93 10.54 24.64
N ILE A 146 -13.69 10.40 24.16
CA ILE A 146 -13.37 10.12 22.75
C ILE A 146 -12.43 8.94 22.69
N GLN A 147 -12.79 7.91 21.93
CA GLN A 147 -11.92 6.78 21.59
C GLN A 147 -11.46 6.89 20.13
N LEU A 148 -10.14 6.88 19.93
CA LEU A 148 -9.52 6.72 18.63
C LEU A 148 -9.28 5.24 18.34
N LEU A 149 -9.61 4.81 17.13
CA LEU A 149 -9.40 3.46 16.65
C LEU A 149 -8.76 3.48 15.25
N GLY A 150 -7.83 2.56 15.02
CA GLY A 150 -7.52 2.08 13.67
C GLY A 150 -8.27 0.78 13.37
N ILE A 151 -8.22 0.33 12.11
CA ILE A 151 -8.74 -0.99 11.72
C ILE A 151 -7.65 -1.88 11.11
N GLY A 152 -7.53 -3.09 11.64
CA GLY A 152 -6.71 -4.16 11.06
C GLY A 152 -7.29 -4.71 9.76
N ARG A 153 -6.49 -5.45 8.96
CA ARG A 153 -7.02 -6.10 7.74
C ARG A 153 -8.02 -7.22 8.03
N THR A 154 -7.95 -7.79 9.24
CA THR A 154 -8.92 -8.75 9.78
C THR A 154 -10.13 -8.09 10.43
N GLY A 155 -10.15 -6.76 10.50
CA GLY A 155 -11.20 -6.00 11.17
C GLY A 155 -11.06 -5.95 12.68
N HIS A 156 -9.87 -6.27 13.21
CA HIS A 156 -9.55 -6.03 14.60
C HIS A 156 -9.53 -4.52 14.92
N ILE A 157 -9.91 -4.19 16.15
CA ILE A 157 -9.78 -2.86 16.78
C ILE A 157 -8.99 -3.02 18.07
N GLY A 158 -7.89 -2.27 18.22
CA GLY A 158 -6.81 -2.69 19.11
C GLY A 158 -6.31 -4.11 18.75
N PHE A 159 -5.98 -4.95 19.72
CA PHE A 159 -5.73 -6.39 19.49
C PHE A 159 -6.96 -7.28 19.66
N ASN A 160 -8.18 -6.75 19.50
CA ASN A 160 -9.39 -7.60 19.47
C ASN A 160 -9.44 -8.37 18.14
N GLU A 161 -8.81 -9.54 18.12
CA GLU A 161 -8.72 -10.44 16.97
C GLU A 161 -10.07 -11.09 16.60
N PRO A 162 -10.23 -11.63 15.36
CA PRO A 162 -11.39 -12.42 14.98
C PRO A 162 -11.79 -13.46 16.04
N GLY A 163 -13.06 -13.45 16.42
CA GLY A 163 -13.61 -14.21 17.55
C GLY A 163 -13.89 -13.36 18.79
N SER A 164 -13.42 -12.11 18.83
CA SER A 164 -13.69 -11.19 19.94
C SER A 164 -15.14 -10.70 19.94
N ASP A 165 -15.86 -11.01 21.02
CA ASP A 165 -17.25 -10.64 21.21
C ASP A 165 -17.41 -9.22 21.84
N GLN A 166 -18.57 -8.60 21.63
CA GLN A 166 -18.94 -7.30 22.21
C GLN A 166 -18.88 -7.25 23.74
N THR A 167 -18.94 -8.39 24.43
CA THR A 167 -18.89 -8.46 25.90
C THR A 167 -17.46 -8.51 26.46
N THR A 168 -16.44 -8.63 25.59
CA THR A 168 -15.05 -8.73 26.02
C THR A 168 -14.60 -7.46 26.74
N ARG A 169 -13.83 -7.65 27.82
CA ARG A 169 -13.16 -6.59 28.59
C ARG A 169 -11.65 -6.61 28.34
N THR A 170 -10.93 -5.70 28.99
CA THR A 170 -9.48 -5.66 29.00
C THR A 170 -8.92 -7.02 29.40
N ARG A 171 -8.01 -7.57 28.59
CA ARG A 171 -7.48 -8.93 28.76
C ARG A 171 -6.15 -9.13 28.06
N MET A 172 -5.45 -10.20 28.44
CA MET A 172 -4.42 -10.78 27.60
C MET A 172 -5.04 -11.53 26.42
N ILE A 173 -4.49 -11.36 25.23
CA ILE A 173 -4.92 -12.03 24.01
C ILE A 173 -3.71 -12.62 23.28
N THR A 174 -3.94 -13.73 22.58
CA THR A 174 -2.98 -14.29 21.61
C THR A 174 -3.20 -13.59 20.27
N LEU A 175 -2.12 -13.06 19.69
CA LEU A 175 -2.20 -12.34 18.43
C LEU A 175 -2.45 -13.28 17.25
N ASP A 176 -3.28 -12.84 16.32
CA ASP A 176 -3.54 -13.58 15.09
C ASP A 176 -2.28 -13.59 14.19
N THR A 177 -2.16 -14.62 13.36
CA THR A 177 -1.03 -14.73 12.43
C THR A 177 -0.98 -13.54 11.47
N VAL A 178 -2.14 -13.08 10.97
CA VAL A 178 -2.21 -11.92 10.06
C VAL A 178 -1.75 -10.64 10.75
N THR A 179 -2.12 -10.43 12.02
CA THR A 179 -1.67 -9.29 12.82
C THR A 179 -0.16 -9.32 13.04
N ARG A 180 0.41 -10.50 13.35
CA ARG A 180 1.87 -10.67 13.48
C ARG A 180 2.58 -10.42 12.15
N VAL A 181 2.01 -10.85 11.03
CA VAL A 181 2.59 -10.58 9.70
C VAL A 181 2.53 -9.09 9.35
N ASP A 182 1.45 -8.39 9.72
CA ASP A 182 1.34 -6.93 9.52
C ASP A 182 2.34 -6.14 10.37
N ALA A 183 2.62 -6.61 11.59
CA ALA A 183 3.62 -6.00 12.47
C ALA A 183 5.06 -6.40 12.12
N ALA A 184 5.26 -7.43 11.29
CA ALA A 184 6.58 -8.03 11.07
C ALA A 184 7.64 -7.04 10.58
N ALA A 185 7.24 -6.03 9.80
CA ALA A 185 8.18 -4.99 9.34
C ALA A 185 8.78 -4.18 10.50
N ASP A 186 7.99 -3.89 11.54
CA ASP A 186 8.43 -3.14 12.72
C ASP A 186 9.29 -3.99 13.68
N PHE A 187 9.10 -5.31 13.61
CA PHE A 187 9.83 -6.32 14.40
C PHE A 187 10.95 -7.01 13.63
N PHE A 188 11.22 -6.60 12.38
CA PHE A 188 12.28 -7.17 11.54
C PHE A 188 12.13 -8.68 11.32
N GLY A 189 10.89 -9.13 11.17
CA GLY A 189 10.53 -10.53 10.98
C GLY A 189 9.37 -10.95 11.87
N THR A 190 8.46 -11.76 11.33
CA THR A 190 7.27 -12.25 12.05
C THR A 190 7.65 -13.07 13.29
N GLU A 191 8.79 -13.77 13.26
CA GLU A 191 9.34 -14.54 14.37
C GLU A 191 9.66 -13.70 15.61
N ASN A 192 10.02 -12.42 15.42
CA ASN A 192 10.35 -11.49 16.50
C ASN A 192 9.11 -10.80 17.08
N VAL A 193 7.96 -10.89 16.41
CA VAL A 193 6.71 -10.30 16.91
C VAL A 193 6.20 -11.12 18.09
N PRO A 194 5.95 -10.48 19.26
CA PRO A 194 5.36 -11.13 20.42
C PRO A 194 4.10 -11.91 20.07
N ARG A 195 3.89 -13.04 20.75
CA ARG A 195 2.71 -13.88 20.47
C ARG A 195 1.45 -13.42 21.21
N ARG A 196 1.61 -12.53 22.19
CA ARG A 196 0.54 -12.07 23.07
C ARG A 196 0.59 -10.55 23.22
N ALA A 197 -0.53 -9.98 23.61
CA ALA A 197 -0.67 -8.58 23.97
C ALA A 197 -1.70 -8.42 25.08
N ILE A 198 -1.66 -7.29 25.79
CA ILE A 198 -2.76 -6.85 26.65
C ILE A 198 -3.54 -5.81 25.87
N THR A 199 -4.86 -5.94 25.80
CA THR A 199 -5.74 -5.04 25.03
C THR A 199 -7.03 -4.75 25.79
N MET A 200 -7.55 -3.53 25.65
CA MET A 200 -8.94 -3.19 25.95
C MET A 200 -9.87 -4.13 25.16
N GLY A 201 -10.98 -4.51 25.78
CA GLY A 201 -12.00 -5.33 25.12
C GLY A 201 -12.92 -4.53 24.23
N VAL A 202 -13.68 -5.22 23.37
CA VAL A 202 -14.68 -4.57 22.51
C VAL A 202 -15.75 -3.87 23.36
N GLY A 203 -16.17 -4.48 24.48
CA GLY A 203 -17.15 -3.88 25.38
C GLY A 203 -16.63 -2.58 26.00
N THR A 204 -15.36 -2.56 26.41
CA THR A 204 -14.67 -1.37 26.93
C THR A 204 -14.66 -0.24 25.90
N ILE A 205 -14.37 -0.57 24.64
CA ILE A 205 -14.37 0.40 23.53
C ILE A 205 -15.77 0.96 23.27
N LEU A 206 -16.80 0.11 23.30
CA LEU A 206 -18.19 0.50 23.05
C LEU A 206 -18.80 1.38 24.16
N GLU A 207 -18.16 1.46 25.33
CA GLU A 207 -18.59 2.35 26.43
C GLU A 207 -18.11 3.79 26.26
N ALA A 208 -17.22 4.07 25.29
CA ALA A 208 -16.76 5.42 25.01
C ALA A 208 -17.91 6.30 24.49
N ARG A 209 -17.99 7.57 24.91
CA ARG A 209 -19.10 8.47 24.51
C ARG A 209 -19.10 8.78 23.00
N ARG A 210 -17.91 8.79 22.39
CA ARG A 210 -17.71 9.08 20.96
C ARG A 210 -16.54 8.23 20.45
N ILE A 211 -16.69 7.66 19.26
CA ILE A 211 -15.67 6.82 18.62
C ILE A 211 -15.32 7.38 17.25
N PHE A 212 -14.03 7.59 17.00
CA PHE A 212 -13.49 7.83 15.67
C PHE A 212 -12.68 6.62 15.23
N ILE A 213 -13.06 6.04 14.09
CA ILE A 213 -12.30 4.96 13.46
C ILE A 213 -11.71 5.44 12.14
N LEU A 214 -10.42 5.20 11.95
CA LEU A 214 -9.66 5.69 10.80
C LEU A 214 -9.11 4.53 9.95
N ALA A 215 -9.26 4.63 8.63
CA ALA A 215 -8.66 3.71 7.68
C ALA A 215 -8.16 4.44 6.44
N PHE A 216 -6.89 4.22 6.07
CA PHE A 216 -6.28 4.80 4.88
C PHE A 216 -5.63 3.72 4.03
N GLY A 217 -5.69 3.90 2.70
CA GLY A 217 -5.09 2.99 1.73
C GLY A 217 -6.02 1.87 1.25
N GLU A 218 -5.76 1.41 0.03
CA GLU A 218 -6.56 0.41 -0.69
C GLU A 218 -6.59 -0.95 0.03
N ASN A 219 -5.53 -1.29 0.77
CA ASN A 219 -5.43 -2.53 1.55
C ASN A 219 -6.48 -2.63 2.68
N LYS A 220 -7.14 -1.53 3.03
CA LYS A 220 -8.25 -1.50 3.99
C LYS A 220 -9.63 -1.56 3.31
N ALA A 221 -9.72 -1.39 2.00
CA ALA A 221 -11.00 -1.21 1.31
C ALA A 221 -12.00 -2.35 1.54
N THR A 222 -11.54 -3.59 1.41
CA THR A 222 -12.39 -4.77 1.61
C THR A 222 -12.92 -4.88 3.04
N ILE A 223 -12.06 -4.67 4.04
CA ILE A 223 -12.46 -4.82 5.44
C ILE A 223 -13.33 -3.65 5.92
N VAL A 224 -13.08 -2.44 5.40
CA VAL A 224 -13.92 -1.26 5.62
C VAL A 224 -15.33 -1.52 5.11
N ALA A 225 -15.49 -1.97 3.86
CA ALA A 225 -16.80 -2.29 3.30
C ALA A 225 -17.53 -3.37 4.12
N ARG A 226 -16.85 -4.46 4.50
CA ARG A 226 -17.44 -5.50 5.36
C ARG A 226 -17.83 -4.98 6.74
N THR A 227 -17.08 -4.04 7.30
CA THR A 227 -17.34 -3.46 8.62
C THR A 227 -18.54 -2.52 8.60
N VAL A 228 -18.68 -1.72 7.55
CA VAL A 228 -19.69 -0.67 7.46
C VAL A 228 -21.00 -1.21 6.88
N GLU A 229 -20.96 -2.09 5.89
CA GLU A 229 -22.13 -2.54 5.12
C GLU A 229 -22.57 -3.97 5.49
N GLY A 230 -21.67 -4.76 6.08
CA GLY A 230 -21.91 -6.16 6.43
C GLY A 230 -22.70 -6.37 7.73
N GLU A 231 -23.02 -7.63 8.02
CA GLU A 231 -23.65 -8.02 9.29
C GLU A 231 -22.68 -7.96 10.47
N THR A 232 -23.22 -7.70 11.67
CA THR A 232 -22.45 -7.76 12.91
C THR A 232 -21.99 -9.18 13.21
N THR A 233 -20.70 -9.41 13.35
CA THR A 233 -20.12 -10.73 13.60
C THR A 233 -18.83 -10.65 14.42
N PRO A 234 -18.61 -11.57 15.37
CA PRO A 234 -17.34 -11.63 16.10
C PRO A 234 -16.15 -11.96 15.19
N ALA A 235 -16.38 -12.51 13.99
CA ALA A 235 -15.33 -12.74 13.00
C ALA A 235 -14.70 -11.43 12.47
N ILE A 236 -15.39 -10.29 12.61
CA ILE A 236 -14.91 -8.95 12.28
C ILE A 236 -15.27 -8.04 13.47
N PRO A 237 -14.41 -7.95 14.51
CA PRO A 237 -14.75 -7.24 15.74
C PRO A 237 -15.15 -5.77 15.54
N ALA A 238 -14.61 -5.09 14.54
CA ALA A 238 -15.01 -3.72 14.18
C ALA A 238 -16.51 -3.59 13.81
N THR A 239 -17.18 -4.67 13.38
CA THR A 239 -18.62 -4.63 13.07
C THR A 239 -19.48 -4.36 14.30
N TRP A 240 -18.99 -4.65 15.51
CA TRP A 240 -19.70 -4.31 16.74
C TRP A 240 -19.90 -2.79 16.91
N LEU A 241 -19.07 -1.97 16.28
CA LEU A 241 -19.22 -0.51 16.28
C LEU A 241 -20.53 -0.04 15.62
N GLN A 242 -21.17 -0.87 14.79
CA GLN A 242 -22.52 -0.60 14.24
C GLN A 242 -23.59 -0.44 15.34
N LYS A 243 -23.34 -0.96 16.55
CA LYS A 243 -24.26 -0.83 17.70
C LYS A 243 -24.05 0.46 18.49
N HIS A 244 -22.99 1.21 18.20
CA HIS A 244 -22.67 2.44 18.92
C HIS A 244 -23.39 3.64 18.29
N SER A 245 -24.06 4.46 19.10
CA SER A 245 -24.85 5.58 18.58
C SER A 245 -24.01 6.78 18.13
N GLN A 246 -22.76 6.86 18.56
CA GLN A 246 -21.85 7.99 18.33
C GLN A 246 -20.51 7.52 17.75
N VAL A 247 -20.55 6.90 16.57
CA VAL A 247 -19.35 6.50 15.81
C VAL A 247 -19.26 7.26 14.49
N GLN A 248 -18.04 7.57 14.06
CA GLN A 248 -17.77 8.06 12.71
C GLN A 248 -16.54 7.38 12.12
N PHE A 249 -16.69 6.88 10.89
CA PHE A 249 -15.63 6.26 10.13
C PHE A 249 -15.01 7.28 9.18
N LEU A 250 -13.73 7.61 9.37
CA LEU A 250 -12.97 8.50 8.49
C LEU A 250 -12.04 7.69 7.60
N MET A 251 -12.07 7.96 6.30
CA MET A 251 -11.27 7.22 5.33
C MET A 251 -10.85 8.08 4.14
N ASP A 252 -9.78 7.67 3.46
CA ASP A 252 -9.41 8.21 2.15
C ASP A 252 -10.20 7.52 1.03
N ALA A 253 -10.10 8.05 -0.19
CA ALA A 253 -10.79 7.47 -1.36
C ALA A 253 -10.36 6.01 -1.63
N ALA A 254 -9.11 5.67 -1.34
CA ALA A 254 -8.58 4.32 -1.54
C ALA A 254 -9.21 3.30 -0.57
N ALA A 255 -9.31 3.63 0.73
CA ALA A 255 -9.98 2.79 1.72
C ALA A 255 -11.51 2.75 1.53
N ALA A 256 -12.08 3.73 0.84
CA ALA A 256 -13.51 3.74 0.49
C ALA A 256 -13.83 2.98 -0.80
N ALA A 257 -12.83 2.53 -1.57
CA ALA A 257 -13.00 2.05 -2.95
C ALA A 257 -13.98 0.87 -3.11
N ASN A 258 -14.18 0.09 -2.05
CA ASN A 258 -15.10 -1.06 -2.04
C ASN A 258 -16.47 -0.76 -1.40
N LEU A 259 -16.71 0.45 -0.89
CA LEU A 259 -18.06 0.84 -0.47
C LEU A 259 -19.00 0.81 -1.67
N THR A 260 -20.23 0.34 -1.46
CA THR A 260 -21.24 0.18 -2.51
C THR A 260 -21.48 1.50 -3.25
N ARG A 261 -21.55 2.63 -2.54
CA ARG A 261 -21.72 3.96 -3.18
C ARG A 261 -20.54 4.44 -4.01
N VAL A 262 -19.35 3.88 -3.83
CA VAL A 262 -18.14 4.24 -4.58
C VAL A 262 -17.93 3.27 -5.75
N LYS A 263 -18.06 1.98 -5.45
CA LYS A 263 -17.83 0.88 -6.38
C LYS A 263 -18.97 0.71 -7.38
N LEU A 264 -20.22 0.81 -6.90
CA LEU A 264 -21.47 0.54 -7.61
C LEU A 264 -22.48 1.68 -7.39
N PRO A 265 -22.12 2.95 -7.67
CA PRO A 265 -22.96 4.12 -7.33
C PRO A 265 -24.36 4.06 -7.92
N TRP A 266 -24.54 3.42 -9.08
CA TRP A 266 -25.84 3.25 -9.75
C TRP A 266 -26.85 2.39 -8.97
N LEU A 267 -26.41 1.63 -7.97
CA LEU A 267 -27.30 0.83 -7.13
C LEU A 267 -27.94 1.65 -5.99
N VAL A 268 -27.35 2.81 -5.65
CA VAL A 268 -27.72 3.57 -4.44
C VAL A 268 -28.14 5.01 -4.71
N GLY A 269 -27.96 5.50 -5.94
CA GLY A 269 -28.32 6.85 -6.30
C GLY A 269 -28.27 7.09 -7.80
N ASP A 270 -28.64 8.30 -8.18
CA ASP A 270 -28.56 8.74 -9.57
C ASP A 270 -27.11 9.03 -9.93
N VAL A 271 -26.72 8.64 -11.14
CA VAL A 271 -25.37 8.80 -11.65
C VAL A 271 -25.38 9.50 -12.99
N SER A 272 -24.34 10.30 -13.26
CA SER A 272 -24.07 10.75 -14.61
C SER A 272 -23.25 9.66 -15.32
N TRP A 273 -23.81 9.12 -16.41
CA TRP A 273 -23.16 8.06 -17.17
C TRP A 273 -22.06 8.62 -18.07
N ASP A 274 -20.82 8.51 -17.63
CA ASP A 274 -19.64 8.72 -18.46
C ASP A 274 -19.10 7.39 -19.05
N PRO A 275 -18.23 7.42 -20.07
CA PRO A 275 -17.69 6.21 -20.67
C PRO A 275 -16.94 5.29 -19.70
N GLN A 276 -16.30 5.78 -18.64
CA GLN A 276 -15.63 4.94 -17.64
C GLN A 276 -16.66 4.24 -16.75
N LEU A 277 -17.68 4.96 -16.29
CA LEU A 277 -18.74 4.43 -15.43
C LEU A 277 -19.56 3.37 -16.16
N ILE A 278 -19.90 3.61 -17.43
CA ILE A 278 -20.59 2.64 -18.30
C ILE A 278 -19.75 1.37 -18.40
N ARG A 279 -18.46 1.46 -18.74
CA ARG A 279 -17.58 0.28 -18.82
C ARG A 279 -17.55 -0.49 -17.50
N ARG A 280 -17.40 0.21 -16.38
CA ARG A 280 -17.37 -0.40 -15.05
C ARG A 280 -18.66 -1.15 -14.74
N ALA A 281 -19.82 -0.54 -15.00
CA ALA A 281 -21.13 -1.13 -14.76
C ALA A 281 -21.39 -2.38 -15.62
N VAL A 282 -21.07 -2.32 -16.91
CA VAL A 282 -21.32 -3.43 -17.84
C VAL A 282 -20.37 -4.60 -17.58
N ILE A 283 -19.10 -4.34 -17.27
CA ILE A 283 -18.14 -5.39 -16.86
C ILE A 283 -18.59 -6.03 -15.56
N TRP A 284 -19.01 -5.24 -14.56
CA TRP A 284 -19.58 -5.78 -13.32
C TRP A 284 -20.80 -6.67 -13.59
N LEU A 285 -21.71 -6.25 -14.48
CA LEU A 285 -22.89 -7.04 -14.82
C LEU A 285 -22.51 -8.35 -15.51
N SER A 286 -21.53 -8.32 -16.41
CA SER A 286 -20.97 -9.49 -17.08
C SER A 286 -20.39 -10.49 -16.07
N GLU A 287 -19.56 -10.00 -15.13
CA GLU A 287 -18.97 -10.83 -14.07
C GLU A 287 -20.03 -11.39 -13.11
N LYS A 288 -21.01 -10.58 -12.72
CA LYS A 288 -22.10 -10.98 -11.80
C LYS A 288 -23.01 -12.05 -12.42
N SER A 289 -23.32 -11.92 -13.71
CA SER A 289 -24.21 -12.85 -14.43
C SER A 289 -23.49 -14.08 -14.98
N GLY A 290 -22.15 -14.06 -15.02
CA GLY A 290 -21.34 -15.11 -15.67
C GLY A 290 -21.50 -15.16 -17.20
N LYS A 291 -22.03 -14.09 -17.82
CA LYS A 291 -22.22 -13.98 -19.27
C LYS A 291 -21.17 -13.04 -19.86
N ALA A 292 -20.57 -13.41 -20.98
CA ALA A 292 -19.71 -12.52 -21.76
C ALA A 292 -20.45 -11.24 -22.18
N LEU A 293 -19.71 -10.14 -22.42
CA LEU A 293 -20.28 -8.80 -22.64
C LEU A 293 -21.37 -8.78 -23.73
N LEU A 294 -21.08 -9.39 -24.89
CA LEU A 294 -22.01 -9.40 -26.03
C LEU A 294 -23.22 -10.33 -25.84
N LYS A 295 -23.28 -11.10 -24.75
CA LYS A 295 -24.42 -11.98 -24.40
C LYS A 295 -25.37 -11.36 -23.38
N LEU A 296 -25.05 -10.18 -22.85
CA LEU A 296 -25.94 -9.46 -21.94
C LEU A 296 -27.17 -8.93 -22.68
N THR A 297 -28.33 -9.08 -22.05
CA THR A 297 -29.64 -8.67 -22.59
C THR A 297 -30.24 -7.53 -21.76
N ASP A 298 -31.27 -6.87 -22.28
CA ASP A 298 -32.00 -5.83 -21.51
C ASP A 298 -32.54 -6.38 -20.18
N SER A 299 -32.93 -7.67 -20.11
CA SER A 299 -33.34 -8.31 -18.85
C SER A 299 -32.22 -8.32 -17.82
N ASP A 300 -30.99 -8.64 -18.24
CA ASP A 300 -29.82 -8.66 -17.35
C ASP A 300 -29.54 -7.27 -16.77
N TYR A 301 -29.64 -6.22 -17.59
CA TYR A 301 -29.50 -4.84 -17.14
C TYR A 301 -30.60 -4.45 -16.14
N ASN A 302 -31.85 -4.85 -16.41
CA ASN A 302 -32.97 -4.59 -15.52
C ASN A 302 -32.82 -5.30 -14.17
N GLU A 303 -32.39 -6.55 -14.15
CA GLU A 303 -32.12 -7.30 -12.91
C GLU A 303 -30.86 -6.78 -12.18
N GLY A 304 -29.93 -6.20 -12.94
CA GLY A 304 -28.69 -5.60 -12.44
C GLY A 304 -28.82 -4.19 -11.86
N GLY A 305 -30.00 -3.56 -11.93
CA GLY A 305 -30.20 -2.18 -11.48
C GLY A 305 -29.62 -1.12 -12.43
N LEU A 306 -29.55 -1.43 -13.73
CA LEU A 306 -28.99 -0.58 -14.79
C LEU A 306 -30.07 -0.10 -15.79
N GLN A 307 -31.31 0.07 -15.33
CA GLN A 307 -32.44 0.49 -16.19
C GLN A 307 -32.20 1.89 -16.78
N ASP A 308 -31.67 2.82 -16.00
CA ASP A 308 -31.37 4.18 -16.45
C ASP A 308 -30.29 4.19 -17.52
N LEU A 309 -29.32 3.28 -17.44
CA LEU A 309 -28.30 3.15 -18.47
C LEU A 309 -28.93 2.74 -19.82
N LEU A 310 -29.93 1.85 -19.80
CA LEU A 310 -30.70 1.51 -21.01
C LEU A 310 -31.51 2.72 -21.52
N ALA A 311 -32.15 3.44 -20.61
CA ALA A 311 -32.97 4.61 -20.97
C ALA A 311 -32.14 5.73 -21.63
N ASP A 312 -30.93 5.98 -21.12
CA ASP A 312 -30.08 7.08 -21.57
C ASP A 312 -29.22 6.73 -22.80
N HIS A 313 -28.79 5.47 -22.93
CA HIS A 313 -27.78 5.07 -23.92
C HIS A 313 -28.26 4.03 -24.96
N GLY A 314 -29.52 3.61 -24.90
CA GLY A 314 -30.14 2.70 -25.86
C GLY A 314 -30.15 1.24 -25.40
N SER A 315 -30.27 0.33 -26.38
CA SER A 315 -30.39 -1.10 -26.10
C SER A 315 -29.12 -1.69 -25.47
N ALA A 316 -29.25 -2.81 -24.74
CA ALA A 316 -28.09 -3.53 -24.20
C ALA A 316 -27.08 -3.87 -25.31
N TYR A 317 -27.56 -4.21 -26.51
CA TYR A 317 -26.70 -4.53 -27.66
C TYR A 317 -25.73 -3.39 -28.01
N GLU A 318 -26.22 -2.16 -28.12
CA GLU A 318 -25.41 -0.99 -28.48
C GLU A 318 -24.39 -0.64 -27.39
N ILE A 319 -24.80 -0.76 -26.12
CA ILE A 319 -23.94 -0.50 -24.96
C ILE A 319 -22.85 -1.57 -24.88
N ASN A 320 -23.22 -2.85 -24.95
CA ASN A 320 -22.29 -3.98 -24.93
C ASN A 320 -21.24 -3.86 -26.04
N LEU A 321 -21.65 -3.50 -27.25
CA LEU A 321 -20.76 -3.37 -28.39
C LEU A 321 -19.74 -2.24 -28.19
N LYS A 322 -20.14 -1.12 -27.60
CA LYS A 322 -19.22 0.00 -27.26
C LYS A 322 -18.17 -0.44 -26.23
N VAL A 323 -18.60 -1.10 -25.15
CA VAL A 323 -17.70 -1.58 -24.09
C VAL A 323 -16.76 -2.65 -24.63
N PHE A 324 -17.27 -3.60 -25.41
CA PHE A 324 -16.46 -4.65 -26.05
C PHE A 324 -15.40 -4.08 -27.00
N ARG A 325 -15.78 -3.14 -27.88
CA ARG A 325 -14.83 -2.49 -28.81
C ARG A 325 -13.75 -1.70 -28.09
N HIS A 326 -14.09 -1.09 -26.94
CA HIS A 326 -13.11 -0.42 -26.11
C HIS A 326 -12.12 -1.42 -25.50
N LEU A 327 -12.58 -2.50 -24.86
CA LEU A 327 -11.63 -3.50 -24.32
C LEU A 327 -10.78 -4.15 -25.41
N GLN A 328 -11.37 -4.41 -26.58
CA GLN A 328 -10.59 -4.88 -27.72
C GLN A 328 -9.53 -3.85 -28.17
N SER A 329 -9.78 -2.55 -27.96
CA SER A 329 -8.85 -1.47 -28.32
C SER A 329 -7.62 -1.38 -27.42
N THR A 330 -7.72 -1.86 -26.18
CA THR A 330 -6.61 -1.80 -25.23
C THR A 330 -5.56 -2.86 -25.54
N ILE A 331 -5.95 -3.98 -26.18
CA ILE A 331 -5.07 -5.11 -26.47
C ILE A 331 -4.07 -4.73 -27.56
N VAL A 332 -2.78 -4.72 -27.22
CA VAL A 332 -1.71 -4.33 -28.15
C VAL A 332 -0.50 -5.26 -28.05
N GLY A 333 -0.08 -5.79 -29.20
CA GLY A 333 1.14 -6.61 -29.32
C GLY A 333 2.41 -5.77 -29.50
N TRP A 334 2.31 -4.46 -29.71
CA TRP A 334 3.43 -3.53 -29.94
C TRP A 334 3.31 -2.33 -28.99
N PRO A 335 3.63 -2.48 -27.69
CA PRO A 335 3.43 -1.44 -26.68
C PRO A 335 4.21 -0.15 -26.94
N GLY A 336 5.35 -0.23 -27.64
CA GLY A 336 6.14 0.94 -28.07
C GLY A 336 5.74 1.49 -29.44
N GLY A 337 4.68 0.99 -30.07
CA GLY A 337 4.29 1.29 -31.44
C GLY A 337 4.99 0.40 -32.47
N LYS A 338 4.43 0.36 -33.68
CA LYS A 338 4.86 -0.54 -34.76
C LYS A 338 5.45 0.28 -35.90
N PRO A 339 6.62 -0.11 -36.47
CA PRO A 339 7.19 0.64 -37.59
C PRO A 339 6.29 0.51 -38.83
N ALA A 340 6.29 1.54 -39.67
CA ALA A 340 5.33 1.69 -40.77
C ALA A 340 5.32 0.49 -41.72
N GLU A 341 6.50 -0.06 -42.03
CA GLU A 341 6.70 -1.19 -42.92
C GLU A 341 6.19 -2.53 -42.35
N LYS A 342 5.99 -2.63 -41.02
CA LYS A 342 5.41 -3.83 -40.40
C LYS A 342 3.89 -3.70 -40.21
N LYS A 343 3.29 -2.52 -40.41
CA LYS A 343 1.85 -2.33 -40.22
C LYS A 343 1.05 -3.13 -41.25
N THR A 344 -0.01 -3.77 -40.77
CA THR A 344 -0.93 -4.61 -41.53
C THR A 344 -2.37 -4.17 -41.31
N VAL A 345 -3.28 -4.58 -42.19
CA VAL A 345 -4.72 -4.30 -42.04
C VAL A 345 -5.20 -4.83 -40.68
N GLY A 346 -5.85 -3.96 -39.90
CA GLY A 346 -6.31 -4.28 -38.54
C GLY A 346 -5.42 -3.72 -37.42
N ASP A 347 -4.19 -3.29 -37.73
CA ASP A 347 -3.39 -2.52 -36.76
C ASP A 347 -4.05 -1.17 -36.50
N ARG A 348 -4.17 -0.82 -35.22
CA ARG A 348 -4.77 0.46 -34.79
C ARG A 348 -3.68 1.52 -34.65
N PRO A 349 -3.96 2.79 -35.01
CA PRO A 349 -3.04 3.88 -34.76
C PRO A 349 -2.76 4.01 -33.26
N GLN A 350 -1.50 4.16 -32.89
CA GLN A 350 -1.07 4.50 -31.53
C GLN A 350 -0.56 5.95 -31.48
N PRO A 351 -0.58 6.59 -30.29
CA PRO A 351 0.05 7.89 -30.09
C PRO A 351 1.52 7.86 -30.51
N PHE A 352 1.92 8.90 -31.26
CA PHE A 352 3.29 9.09 -31.75
C PHE A 352 3.82 7.91 -32.59
N ASP A 353 2.93 7.28 -33.37
CA ASP A 353 3.21 6.14 -34.25
C ASP A 353 4.28 6.37 -35.33
N HIS A 354 4.66 7.62 -35.55
CA HIS A 354 5.74 8.01 -36.48
C HIS A 354 7.13 7.88 -35.82
N ILE A 355 7.20 7.68 -34.51
CA ILE A 355 8.44 7.54 -33.75
C ILE A 355 8.76 6.05 -33.57
N PHE A 356 9.79 5.57 -34.27
CA PHE A 356 10.32 4.23 -34.10
C PHE A 356 11.84 4.20 -34.39
N PRO A 357 12.67 3.56 -33.55
CA PRO A 357 12.33 3.00 -32.24
C PRO A 357 12.07 4.10 -31.20
N LYS A 358 11.10 3.88 -30.30
CA LYS A 358 10.92 4.72 -29.10
C LYS A 358 12.03 4.51 -28.06
N ARG A 359 12.41 5.60 -27.37
CA ARG A 359 13.13 5.60 -26.09
C ARG A 359 12.14 5.38 -24.96
N VAL A 360 12.38 4.35 -24.16
CA VAL A 360 11.51 3.93 -23.07
C VAL A 360 12.27 3.96 -21.76
N LEU A 361 11.67 4.52 -20.71
CA LEU A 361 12.22 4.54 -19.36
C LEU A 361 11.25 3.86 -18.40
N CYS A 362 11.66 2.74 -17.81
CA CYS A 362 10.93 2.08 -16.73
C CYS A 362 11.55 2.48 -15.38
N PHE A 363 10.76 3.10 -14.50
CA PHE A 363 11.15 3.32 -13.12
C PHE A 363 10.79 2.11 -12.27
N SER A 364 11.78 1.55 -11.58
CA SER A 364 11.63 0.43 -10.66
C SER A 364 11.86 0.93 -9.23
N PRO A 365 10.82 1.01 -8.37
CA PRO A 365 10.97 1.48 -6.99
C PRO A 365 11.98 0.65 -6.21
N HIS A 366 11.83 -0.67 -6.18
CA HIS A 366 12.82 -1.63 -5.72
C HIS A 366 13.48 -2.34 -6.91
N PRO A 367 14.69 -2.91 -6.75
CA PRO A 367 15.47 -3.49 -7.86
C PRO A 367 14.82 -4.61 -8.70
N ASP A 368 13.70 -5.18 -8.27
CA ASP A 368 12.96 -6.29 -8.89
C ASP A 368 11.54 -5.93 -9.38
N ASP A 369 11.05 -4.73 -9.06
CA ASP A 369 9.66 -4.35 -9.35
C ASP A 369 9.38 -4.28 -10.85
N ASP A 370 10.36 -3.89 -11.66
CA ASP A 370 10.33 -3.84 -13.13
C ASP A 370 9.99 -5.21 -13.72
N VAL A 371 10.74 -6.26 -13.34
CA VAL A 371 10.56 -7.61 -13.88
C VAL A 371 9.35 -8.33 -13.29
N ILE A 372 9.03 -8.11 -12.01
CA ILE A 372 7.84 -8.69 -11.36
C ILE A 372 6.57 -8.10 -11.99
N SER A 373 6.56 -6.78 -12.19
CA SER A 373 5.34 -6.06 -12.55
C SER A 373 5.08 -6.09 -14.05
N MET A 374 6.07 -5.66 -14.84
CA MET A 374 5.94 -5.46 -16.29
C MET A 374 7.05 -6.16 -17.11
N GLY A 375 7.67 -7.20 -16.55
CA GLY A 375 8.78 -7.92 -17.18
C GLY A 375 8.46 -8.47 -18.58
N GLY A 376 7.21 -8.89 -18.82
CA GLY A 376 6.80 -9.37 -20.15
C GLY A 376 6.80 -8.24 -21.18
N THR A 377 6.29 -7.07 -20.80
CA THR A 377 6.32 -5.86 -21.62
C THR A 377 7.75 -5.36 -21.84
N LEU A 378 8.63 -5.43 -20.84
CA LEU A 378 10.06 -5.06 -21.00
C LEU A 378 10.78 -5.95 -22.01
N ILE A 379 10.62 -7.28 -21.90
CA ILE A 379 11.15 -8.25 -22.86
C ILE A 379 10.66 -7.89 -24.26
N ARG A 380 9.36 -7.66 -24.41
CA ARG A 380 8.76 -7.36 -25.70
C ARG A 380 9.26 -6.05 -26.30
N LEU A 381 9.39 -5.00 -25.51
CA LEU A 381 9.92 -3.72 -25.97
C LEU A 381 11.38 -3.88 -26.47
N ALA A 382 12.21 -4.64 -25.73
CA ALA A 382 13.57 -4.93 -26.13
C ALA A 382 13.62 -5.78 -27.43
N ASP A 383 12.83 -6.84 -27.53
CA ASP A 383 12.74 -7.70 -28.71
C ASP A 383 12.28 -6.91 -29.95
N GLN A 384 11.38 -5.94 -29.75
CA GLN A 384 10.89 -5.01 -30.77
C GLN A 384 11.90 -3.89 -31.11
N GLN A 385 13.12 -3.93 -30.57
CA GLN A 385 14.22 -3.02 -30.86
C GLN A 385 13.99 -1.58 -30.36
N HIS A 386 13.14 -1.40 -29.35
CA HIS A 386 13.06 -0.12 -28.64
C HIS A 386 14.32 0.14 -27.79
N GLU A 387 14.62 1.42 -27.57
CA GLU A 387 15.71 1.81 -26.67
C GLU A 387 15.19 1.82 -25.22
N VAL A 388 15.25 0.66 -24.57
CA VAL A 388 14.72 0.45 -23.21
C VAL A 388 15.77 0.76 -22.15
N HIS A 389 15.42 1.61 -21.20
CA HIS A 389 16.17 1.93 -19.98
C HIS A 389 15.38 1.54 -18.74
N VAL A 390 16.10 1.17 -17.67
CA VAL A 390 15.51 0.94 -16.35
C VAL A 390 16.20 1.84 -15.34
N ALA A 391 15.42 2.56 -14.53
CA ALA A 391 15.90 3.39 -13.44
C ALA A 391 15.47 2.80 -12.10
N TYR A 392 16.42 2.22 -11.38
CA TYR A 392 16.25 1.68 -10.04
C TYR A 392 16.33 2.82 -9.03
N GLN A 393 15.21 3.13 -8.39
CA GLN A 393 15.07 4.30 -7.54
C GLN A 393 15.72 4.10 -6.16
N THR A 394 15.65 2.89 -5.61
CA THR A 394 16.22 2.56 -4.29
C THR A 394 17.29 1.48 -4.41
N SER A 395 18.22 1.46 -3.46
CA SER A 395 19.28 0.43 -3.39
C SER A 395 18.76 -0.95 -2.99
N GLY A 396 17.59 -1.01 -2.31
CA GLY A 396 17.02 -2.26 -1.80
C GLY A 396 17.85 -2.91 -0.69
N ASN A 397 18.84 -2.20 -0.12
CA ASN A 397 19.79 -2.74 0.84
C ASN A 397 19.12 -3.27 2.12
N ILE A 398 18.02 -2.67 2.57
CA ILE A 398 17.29 -3.11 3.76
C ILE A 398 16.57 -4.45 3.57
N ALA A 399 16.42 -4.95 2.33
CA ALA A 399 15.64 -6.15 2.01
C ALA A 399 16.50 -7.42 1.87
N VAL A 400 17.81 -7.35 2.09
CA VAL A 400 18.73 -8.50 1.96
C VAL A 400 19.02 -9.10 3.34
N PHE A 401 19.01 -10.44 3.42
CA PHE A 401 19.35 -11.15 4.65
C PHE A 401 20.80 -10.91 5.06
N ASP A 402 21.04 -10.96 6.36
CA ASP A 402 22.38 -10.83 6.93
C ASP A 402 23.31 -11.97 6.45
N ASP A 403 22.78 -13.20 6.35
CA ASP A 403 23.53 -14.36 5.84
C ASP A 403 23.99 -14.19 4.39
N ASP A 404 23.20 -13.52 3.54
CA ASP A 404 23.62 -13.20 2.19
C ASP A 404 24.78 -12.19 2.19
N ALA A 405 24.71 -11.16 3.03
CA ALA A 405 25.79 -10.18 3.15
C ALA A 405 27.10 -10.85 3.62
N LEU A 406 27.01 -11.76 4.60
CA LEU A 406 28.16 -12.53 5.09
C LEU A 406 28.75 -13.41 3.96
N ARG A 407 27.91 -14.22 3.30
CA ARG A 407 28.33 -15.12 2.21
C ARG A 407 29.02 -14.37 1.07
N PHE A 408 28.51 -13.19 0.68
CA PHE A 408 29.15 -12.38 -0.36
C PHE A 408 30.46 -11.73 0.11
N SER A 409 30.57 -11.39 1.39
CA SER A 409 31.83 -10.91 1.97
C SER A 409 32.91 -11.98 1.93
N GLU A 410 32.59 -13.20 2.39
CA GLU A 410 33.48 -14.38 2.32
C GLU A 410 33.91 -14.67 0.88
N PHE A 411 32.96 -14.63 -0.07
CA PHE A 411 33.26 -14.84 -1.49
C PHE A 411 34.25 -13.80 -2.05
N VAL A 412 34.14 -12.53 -1.65
CA VAL A 412 35.08 -11.49 -2.09
C VAL A 412 36.48 -11.75 -1.53
N THR A 413 36.60 -12.15 -0.26
CA THR A 413 37.88 -12.55 0.32
C THR A 413 38.49 -13.74 -0.44
N ASP A 414 37.72 -14.80 -0.64
CA ASP A 414 38.17 -16.01 -1.34
C ASP A 414 38.56 -15.72 -2.79
N TYR A 415 37.77 -14.90 -3.49
CA TYR A 415 38.09 -14.42 -4.83
C TYR A 415 39.43 -13.68 -4.85
N CYS A 416 39.60 -12.71 -3.94
CA CYS A 416 40.84 -11.93 -3.90
C CYS A 416 42.05 -12.81 -3.52
N ALA A 417 41.87 -13.79 -2.63
CA ALA A 417 42.90 -14.77 -2.30
C ALA A 417 43.28 -15.63 -3.51
N ALA A 418 42.29 -16.15 -4.25
CA ALA A 418 42.50 -17.02 -5.41
C ALA A 418 43.24 -16.32 -6.56
N PHE A 419 43.03 -15.01 -6.74
CA PHE A 419 43.67 -14.22 -7.80
C PHE A 419 44.88 -13.40 -7.32
N GLY A 420 45.33 -13.57 -6.07
CA GLY A 420 46.49 -12.84 -5.53
C GLY A 420 46.25 -11.33 -5.34
N LEU A 421 44.99 -10.91 -5.23
CA LEU A 421 44.54 -9.53 -5.00
C LEU A 421 44.26 -9.25 -3.51
N ILE A 422 44.44 -10.25 -2.63
CA ILE A 422 44.14 -10.13 -1.21
C ILE A 422 45.00 -9.04 -0.55
N SER A 423 44.35 -8.23 0.28
CA SER A 423 45.00 -7.16 1.05
C SER A 423 44.50 -7.18 2.49
N PRO A 424 45.25 -6.60 3.45
CA PRO A 424 44.79 -6.46 4.83
C PRO A 424 43.40 -5.80 4.93
N GLN A 425 43.15 -4.80 4.10
CA GLN A 425 41.88 -4.06 4.08
C GLN A 425 40.67 -4.94 3.72
N ILE A 426 40.86 -5.96 2.87
CA ILE A 426 39.79 -6.90 2.50
C ILE A 426 39.46 -7.82 3.67
N ARG A 427 40.49 -8.30 4.39
CA ARG A 427 40.28 -9.12 5.60
C ARG A 427 39.64 -8.32 6.72
N GLU A 428 40.09 -7.08 6.94
CA GLU A 428 39.48 -6.16 7.92
C GLU A 428 38.00 -5.89 7.62
N LEU A 429 37.62 -5.79 6.35
CA LEU A 429 36.23 -5.61 5.95
C LEU A 429 35.39 -6.86 6.28
N GLU A 430 35.88 -8.05 5.98
CA GLU A 430 35.22 -9.31 6.31
C GLU A 430 35.08 -9.49 7.83
N ASP A 431 36.17 -9.33 8.58
CA ASP A 431 36.18 -9.41 10.04
C ASP A 431 35.16 -8.44 10.66
N HIS A 432 35.09 -7.22 10.12
CA HIS A 432 34.11 -6.22 10.56
C HIS A 432 32.67 -6.64 10.28
N VAL A 433 32.38 -7.18 9.09
CA VAL A 433 31.04 -7.66 8.72
C VAL A 433 30.64 -8.83 9.60
N GLU A 434 31.53 -9.80 9.81
CA GLU A 434 31.28 -10.96 10.67
C GLU A 434 31.03 -10.54 12.13
N GLU A 435 31.91 -9.71 12.71
CA GLU A 435 31.79 -9.26 14.10
C GLU A 435 30.50 -8.45 14.32
N PHE A 436 30.17 -7.57 13.38
CA PHE A 436 28.96 -6.77 13.43
C PHE A 436 27.71 -7.65 13.37
N LEU A 437 27.58 -8.50 12.34
CA LEU A 437 26.39 -9.33 12.15
C LEU A 437 26.20 -10.34 13.29
N ARG A 438 27.30 -10.87 13.85
CA ARG A 438 27.23 -11.81 15.00
C ARG A 438 26.71 -11.17 16.29
N ARG A 439 26.94 -9.88 16.49
CA ARG A 439 26.49 -9.13 17.69
C ARG A 439 25.20 -8.34 17.44
N LYS A 440 24.73 -8.28 16.20
CA LYS A 440 23.59 -7.47 15.79
C LYS A 440 22.33 -7.93 16.51
N GLN A 441 21.64 -6.98 17.15
CA GLN A 441 20.33 -7.23 17.73
C GLN A 441 19.24 -7.15 16.67
N ALA A 442 18.11 -7.84 16.90
CA ALA A 442 16.94 -7.74 16.03
C ALA A 442 16.51 -6.27 15.91
N GLY A 443 16.54 -5.75 14.68
CA GLY A 443 16.18 -4.36 14.40
C GLY A 443 17.25 -3.31 14.56
N GLN A 444 18.47 -3.71 14.89
CA GLN A 444 19.61 -2.80 14.82
C GLN A 444 19.90 -2.42 13.36
N VAL A 445 20.11 -1.12 13.13
CA VAL A 445 20.50 -0.56 11.83
C VAL A 445 21.86 -1.13 11.40
N ASP A 446 21.95 -1.58 10.16
CA ASP A 446 23.18 -2.14 9.58
C ASP A 446 24.33 -1.12 9.55
N SER A 447 25.58 -1.59 9.66
CA SER A 447 26.74 -0.74 9.41
C SER A 447 26.77 -0.27 7.96
N ALA A 448 27.46 0.84 7.67
CA ALA A 448 27.55 1.38 6.31
C ALA A 448 28.12 0.37 5.31
N GLN A 449 29.07 -0.45 5.76
CA GLN A 449 29.69 -1.53 4.98
C GLN A 449 28.69 -2.63 4.64
N VAL A 450 27.90 -3.08 5.63
CA VAL A 450 26.86 -4.09 5.40
C VAL A 450 25.79 -3.56 4.45
N GLN A 451 25.33 -2.32 4.63
CA GLN A 451 24.38 -1.68 3.71
C GLN A 451 24.92 -1.62 2.28
N MET A 452 26.20 -1.29 2.11
CA MET A 452 26.85 -1.23 0.80
C MET A 452 26.90 -2.62 0.14
N ILE A 453 27.29 -3.66 0.87
CA ILE A 453 27.31 -5.04 0.37
C ILE A 453 25.91 -5.48 -0.07
N LYS A 454 24.90 -5.25 0.77
CA LYS A 454 23.51 -5.58 0.46
C LYS A 454 22.99 -4.83 -0.77
N GLY A 455 23.33 -3.55 -0.91
CA GLY A 455 23.03 -2.77 -2.12
C GLY A 455 23.68 -3.34 -3.38
N LEU A 456 24.96 -3.73 -3.30
CA LEU A 456 25.68 -4.35 -4.42
C LEU A 456 25.08 -5.70 -4.84
N ILE A 457 24.61 -6.51 -3.88
CA ILE A 457 23.89 -7.76 -4.17
C ILE A 457 22.65 -7.46 -5.01
N ARG A 458 21.78 -6.55 -4.55
CA ARG A 458 20.54 -6.18 -5.26
C ARG A 458 20.81 -5.57 -6.63
N GLN A 459 21.85 -4.74 -6.74
CA GLN A 459 22.30 -4.19 -8.02
C GLN A 459 22.75 -5.31 -8.98
N GLY A 460 23.53 -6.28 -8.50
CA GLY A 460 23.98 -7.42 -9.30
C GLY A 460 22.83 -8.29 -9.81
N GLU A 461 21.83 -8.52 -8.96
CA GLU A 461 20.59 -9.22 -9.31
C GLU A 461 19.80 -8.47 -10.39
N ALA A 462 19.60 -7.16 -10.23
CA ALA A 462 18.92 -6.32 -11.21
C ALA A 462 19.63 -6.32 -12.57
N VAL A 463 20.96 -6.24 -12.59
CA VAL A 463 21.75 -6.37 -13.82
C VAL A 463 21.53 -7.74 -14.48
N ALA A 464 21.43 -8.81 -13.70
CA ALA A 464 21.17 -10.15 -14.22
C ALA A 464 19.73 -10.30 -14.75
N GLY A 465 18.73 -9.75 -14.05
CA GLY A 465 17.33 -9.71 -14.47
C GLY A 465 17.14 -8.93 -15.77
N ALA A 466 17.70 -7.73 -15.86
CA ALA A 466 17.70 -6.91 -17.07
C ALA A 466 18.32 -7.61 -18.28
N ARG A 467 19.40 -8.40 -18.07
CA ARG A 467 20.01 -9.22 -19.13
C ARG A 467 19.05 -10.29 -19.65
N CYS A 468 18.25 -10.91 -18.78
CA CYS A 468 17.19 -11.84 -19.20
C CYS A 468 16.10 -11.15 -20.03
N CYS A 469 15.86 -9.86 -19.80
CA CYS A 469 14.96 -9.02 -20.58
C CYS A 469 15.57 -8.46 -21.87
N GLY A 470 16.84 -8.76 -22.19
CA GLY A 470 17.52 -8.21 -23.37
C GLY A 470 17.98 -6.75 -23.22
N ILE A 471 18.03 -6.22 -22.00
CA ILE A 471 18.41 -4.82 -21.73
C ILE A 471 19.91 -4.76 -21.39
N PRO A 472 20.71 -3.95 -22.11
CA PRO A 472 22.15 -3.86 -21.88
C PRO A 472 22.48 -3.04 -20.62
N ARG A 473 23.65 -3.32 -20.03
CA ARG A 473 24.06 -2.76 -18.72
C ARG A 473 24.20 -1.24 -18.70
N ASP A 474 24.61 -0.64 -19.81
CA ASP A 474 24.77 0.82 -19.98
C ASP A 474 23.44 1.58 -20.00
N ARG A 475 22.31 0.86 -20.08
CA ARG A 475 20.96 1.41 -20.01
C ARG A 475 20.29 1.25 -18.63
N LEU A 476 21.03 0.75 -17.64
CA LEU A 476 20.56 0.59 -16.27
C LEU A 476 21.08 1.74 -15.40
N HIS A 477 20.16 2.44 -14.74
CA HIS A 477 20.45 3.62 -13.94
C HIS A 477 20.12 3.33 -12.47
N PHE A 478 21.13 3.34 -11.60
CA PHE A 478 20.96 3.12 -10.16
C PHE A 478 20.97 4.48 -9.47
N LEU A 479 19.80 4.96 -9.07
CA LEU A 479 19.62 6.34 -8.59
C LEU A 479 19.98 6.51 -7.12
N ASN A 480 19.84 5.44 -6.32
CA ASN A 480 20.09 5.44 -4.87
C ASN A 480 19.50 6.69 -4.19
N MET A 481 18.20 6.90 -4.37
CA MET A 481 17.55 8.16 -4.01
C MET A 481 17.74 8.47 -2.50
N PRO A 482 18.23 9.67 -2.14
CA PRO A 482 18.57 10.05 -0.77
C PRO A 482 17.50 9.78 0.30
N PHE A 483 16.22 9.82 -0.04
CA PHE A 483 15.14 9.55 0.92
C PHE A 483 15.22 8.13 1.52
N TYR A 484 15.78 7.17 0.78
CA TYR A 484 15.87 5.75 1.15
C TYR A 484 17.17 5.40 1.88
N GLU A 485 18.23 6.18 1.71
CA GLU A 485 19.56 5.93 2.26
C GLU A 485 19.65 6.34 3.74
N THR A 486 18.82 5.72 4.58
CA THR A 486 18.75 5.94 6.04
C THR A 486 19.28 4.76 6.86
N GLY A 487 19.42 3.58 6.24
CA GLY A 487 19.83 2.34 6.92
C GLY A 487 18.77 1.68 7.79
N GLY A 488 17.69 2.39 8.13
CA GLY A 488 16.56 1.87 8.91
C GLY A 488 15.25 1.83 8.11
N VAL A 489 14.24 1.16 8.66
CA VAL A 489 12.89 1.03 8.07
C VAL A 489 12.22 2.39 7.85
N LYS A 490 12.50 3.35 8.75
CA LYS A 490 12.01 4.74 8.65
C LYS A 490 12.85 5.54 7.66
N LYS A 491 12.20 5.95 6.57
CA LYS A 491 12.78 6.73 5.47
C LYS A 491 12.76 8.24 5.77
N LYS A 492 13.63 9.01 5.12
CA LYS A 492 13.57 10.48 5.15
C LYS A 492 12.36 10.96 4.34
N PRO A 493 11.80 12.15 4.64
CA PRO A 493 10.89 12.81 3.72
C PRO A 493 11.55 13.02 2.36
N LEU A 494 10.74 12.95 1.30
CA LEU A 494 11.19 13.25 -0.07
C LEU A 494 11.75 14.69 -0.14
N GLY A 495 12.98 14.84 -0.63
CA GLY A 495 13.66 16.13 -0.76
C GLY A 495 13.82 16.58 -2.22
N ASP A 496 14.28 17.81 -2.41
CA ASP A 496 14.52 18.39 -3.74
C ASP A 496 15.67 17.66 -4.49
N ASP A 497 16.61 17.09 -3.77
CA ASP A 497 17.70 16.27 -4.34
C ASP A 497 17.16 15.02 -5.04
N ASP A 498 16.18 14.34 -4.45
CA ASP A 498 15.53 13.17 -5.06
C ASP A 498 14.86 13.56 -6.39
N ILE A 499 14.16 14.70 -6.42
CA ILE A 499 13.50 15.20 -7.63
C ILE A 499 14.53 15.57 -8.70
N ARG A 500 15.62 16.25 -8.31
CA ARG A 500 16.68 16.67 -9.23
C ARG A 500 17.31 15.49 -9.95
N ILE A 501 17.61 14.40 -9.23
CA ILE A 501 18.19 13.17 -9.83
C ILE A 501 17.29 12.64 -10.95
N ILE A 502 15.96 12.59 -10.72
CA ILE A 502 15.01 12.12 -11.73
C ILE A 502 14.93 13.11 -12.91
N VAL A 503 14.86 14.42 -12.64
CA VAL A 503 14.79 15.46 -13.68
C VAL A 503 16.03 15.41 -14.60
N GLU A 504 17.22 15.27 -14.03
CA GLU A 504 18.47 15.16 -14.78
C GLU A 504 18.47 13.91 -15.68
N LEU A 505 17.99 12.77 -15.18
CA LEU A 505 17.84 11.56 -15.97
C LEU A 505 16.83 11.74 -17.11
N LEU A 506 15.65 12.30 -16.83
CA LEU A 506 14.62 12.55 -17.83
C LEU A 506 15.13 13.45 -18.96
N ARG A 507 15.83 14.53 -18.63
CA ARG A 507 16.40 15.46 -19.62
C ARG A 507 17.55 14.86 -20.41
N LYS A 508 18.32 13.96 -19.80
CA LYS A 508 19.38 13.21 -20.48
C LYS A 508 18.81 12.23 -21.50
N LEU A 509 17.78 11.46 -21.11
CA LEU A 509 17.24 10.37 -21.95
C LEU A 509 16.16 10.85 -22.93
N LYS A 510 15.40 11.89 -22.59
CA LYS A 510 14.26 12.40 -23.35
C LYS A 510 13.32 11.27 -23.79
N PRO A 511 12.77 10.47 -22.85
CA PRO A 511 11.97 9.29 -23.18
C PRO A 511 10.67 9.68 -23.91
N HIS A 512 10.20 8.82 -24.81
CA HIS A 512 8.85 8.94 -25.40
C HIS A 512 7.81 8.15 -24.60
N GLN A 513 8.23 7.17 -23.81
CA GLN A 513 7.38 6.44 -22.88
C GLN A 513 8.09 6.29 -21.53
N ILE A 514 7.38 6.62 -20.47
CA ILE A 514 7.78 6.42 -19.08
C ILE A 514 6.84 5.40 -18.47
N TYR A 515 7.38 4.40 -17.79
CA TYR A 515 6.60 3.46 -16.98
C TYR A 515 6.91 3.68 -15.51
N ALA A 516 5.88 3.75 -14.67
CA ALA A 516 6.02 3.96 -13.22
C ALA A 516 5.08 3.04 -12.43
N ALA A 517 5.50 2.63 -11.24
CA ALA A 517 4.68 1.84 -10.33
C ALA A 517 3.53 2.69 -9.75
N GLY A 518 2.31 2.49 -10.24
CA GLY A 518 1.07 3.09 -9.75
C GLY A 518 0.48 2.41 -8.50
N ASP A 519 1.28 1.64 -7.75
CA ASP A 519 0.81 0.90 -6.57
C ASP A 519 0.95 1.77 -5.30
N LEU A 520 -0.18 2.25 -4.78
CA LEU A 520 -0.20 3.03 -3.53
C LEU A 520 -0.24 2.15 -2.27
N THR A 521 -0.27 0.82 -2.43
CA THR A 521 -0.46 -0.16 -1.35
C THR A 521 0.77 -0.97 -0.97
N ASP A 522 1.94 -0.60 -1.48
CA ASP A 522 3.22 -1.14 -1.00
C ASP A 522 3.27 -1.10 0.55
N PRO A 523 3.48 -2.25 1.23
CA PRO A 523 3.58 -2.35 2.68
C PRO A 523 4.56 -1.35 3.31
N HIS A 524 5.59 -0.94 2.57
CA HIS A 524 6.65 -0.05 3.05
C HIS A 524 6.46 1.41 2.63
N GLY A 525 5.43 1.72 1.83
CA GLY A 525 5.16 3.04 1.28
C GLY A 525 6.24 3.57 0.31
N THR A 526 7.23 2.75 -0.07
CA THR A 526 8.31 3.14 -0.98
C THR A 526 7.74 3.50 -2.34
N HIS A 527 6.83 2.67 -2.88
CA HIS A 527 6.21 2.90 -4.20
C HIS A 527 5.52 4.26 -4.26
N ARG A 528 4.78 4.64 -3.21
CA ARG A 528 4.10 5.94 -3.14
C ARG A 528 5.08 7.12 -3.20
N VAL A 529 6.17 7.05 -2.43
CA VAL A 529 7.19 8.12 -2.41
C VAL A 529 7.91 8.21 -3.75
N CYS A 530 8.29 7.06 -4.31
CA CYS A 530 8.90 6.94 -5.63
C CYS A 530 8.02 7.52 -6.74
N LEU A 531 6.72 7.20 -6.73
CA LEU A 531 5.75 7.70 -7.71
C LEU A 531 5.56 9.21 -7.59
N LYS A 532 5.47 9.74 -6.36
CA LYS A 532 5.39 11.18 -6.11
C LYS A 532 6.61 11.92 -6.64
N ALA A 533 7.81 11.33 -6.48
CA ALA A 533 9.05 11.88 -7.03
C ALA A 533 9.01 11.95 -8.56
N ILE A 534 8.54 10.88 -9.22
CA ILE A 534 8.38 10.82 -10.68
C ILE A 534 7.39 11.88 -11.16
N PHE A 535 6.20 11.99 -10.55
CA PHE A 535 5.20 12.97 -10.93
C PHE A 535 5.71 14.40 -10.78
N ARG A 536 6.45 14.70 -9.70
CA ARG A 536 7.05 16.02 -9.51
C ARG A 536 8.13 16.31 -10.56
N ALA A 537 8.95 15.32 -10.93
CA ALA A 537 9.96 15.48 -11.96
C ALA A 537 9.35 15.67 -13.35
N CYS A 538 8.31 14.90 -13.69
CA CYS A 538 7.52 15.07 -14.91
C CYS A 538 6.88 16.47 -14.99
N GLU A 539 6.42 17.00 -13.85
CA GLU A 539 5.89 18.37 -13.79
C GLU A 539 6.95 19.43 -14.09
N VAL A 540 8.17 19.24 -13.58
CA VAL A 540 9.31 20.13 -13.87
C VAL A 540 9.69 20.08 -15.36
N CYS A 541 9.63 18.91 -15.99
CA CYS A 541 9.94 18.72 -17.41
C CYS A 541 8.78 19.04 -18.35
N ARG A 542 7.60 19.43 -17.84
CA ARG A 542 6.36 19.59 -18.62
C ARG A 542 6.50 20.47 -19.85
N ASN A 543 7.32 21.52 -19.75
CA ASN A 543 7.51 22.52 -20.82
C ASN A 543 8.74 22.22 -21.70
N ASP A 544 9.46 21.14 -21.44
CA ASP A 544 10.56 20.72 -22.32
C ASP A 544 9.97 20.17 -23.63
N ASP A 545 10.55 20.52 -24.78
CA ASP A 545 10.00 20.16 -26.11
C ASP A 545 9.79 18.65 -26.28
N TRP A 546 10.73 17.84 -25.80
CA TRP A 546 10.67 16.38 -25.89
C TRP A 546 9.49 15.78 -25.12
N TYR A 547 9.03 16.45 -24.05
CA TYR A 547 7.98 15.94 -23.18
C TYR A 547 6.60 16.01 -23.84
N GLN A 548 6.42 16.82 -24.88
CA GLN A 548 5.17 16.90 -25.65
C GLN A 548 4.85 15.58 -26.38
N GLU A 549 5.87 14.77 -26.65
CA GLU A 549 5.76 13.45 -27.28
C GLU A 549 5.99 12.30 -26.29
N CYS A 550 5.91 12.58 -24.98
CA CYS A 550 6.12 11.61 -23.92
C CYS A 550 4.78 11.16 -23.30
N GLU A 551 4.59 9.84 -23.20
CA GLU A 551 3.48 9.24 -22.45
C GLU A 551 3.98 8.64 -21.13
N VAL A 552 3.18 8.77 -20.07
CA VAL A 552 3.47 8.15 -18.77
C VAL A 552 2.42 7.08 -18.50
N TRP A 553 2.89 5.84 -18.35
CA TRP A 553 2.09 4.64 -18.12
C TRP A 553 2.33 4.11 -16.70
N LEU A 554 1.25 3.75 -16.02
CA LEU A 554 1.25 3.23 -14.68
C LEU A 554 1.01 1.72 -14.70
N TYR A 555 1.96 0.96 -14.15
CA TYR A 555 1.80 -0.47 -13.89
C TYR A 555 1.51 -0.72 -12.40
N ARG A 556 1.02 -1.90 -12.03
CA ARG A 556 0.86 -2.28 -10.61
C ARG A 556 1.93 -3.27 -10.15
N GLY A 557 2.32 -3.18 -8.89
CA GLY A 557 3.30 -4.06 -8.23
C GLY A 557 2.74 -5.45 -7.93
N ALA A 558 3.56 -6.32 -7.31
CA ALA A 558 3.24 -7.74 -7.08
C ALA A 558 1.92 -8.03 -6.34
N TRP A 559 1.36 -7.03 -5.65
CA TRP A 559 0.24 -7.17 -4.73
C TRP A 559 -1.12 -7.01 -5.40
N GLN A 560 -1.18 -6.31 -6.53
CA GLN A 560 -2.44 -5.92 -7.14
C GLN A 560 -2.32 -5.77 -8.66
N GLU A 561 -3.46 -5.78 -9.35
CA GLU A 561 -3.58 -5.48 -10.78
C GLU A 561 -4.67 -4.42 -10.99
N TRP A 562 -4.59 -3.68 -12.09
CA TRP A 562 -5.63 -2.74 -12.48
C TRP A 562 -6.96 -3.46 -12.74
N PRO A 563 -8.10 -2.91 -12.26
CA PRO A 563 -9.40 -3.37 -12.70
C PRO A 563 -9.54 -3.25 -14.23
N VAL A 564 -10.11 -4.26 -14.89
CA VAL A 564 -10.20 -4.34 -16.35
C VAL A 564 -10.84 -3.09 -16.98
N HIS A 565 -11.81 -2.48 -16.31
CA HIS A 565 -12.48 -1.26 -16.79
C HIS A 565 -11.58 -0.01 -16.84
N GLN A 566 -10.47 -0.01 -16.08
CA GLN A 566 -9.48 1.07 -16.03
C GLN A 566 -8.32 0.86 -17.00
N VAL A 567 -8.03 -0.38 -17.38
CA VAL A 567 -6.92 -0.71 -18.28
C VAL A 567 -7.08 0.04 -19.60
N GLU A 568 -6.05 0.80 -19.99
CA GLU A 568 -5.99 1.55 -21.24
C GLU A 568 -5.03 0.91 -22.24
N MET A 569 -4.06 0.14 -21.77
CA MET A 569 -3.19 -0.71 -22.58
C MET A 569 -3.06 -2.09 -21.92
N ALA A 570 -3.36 -3.13 -22.68
CA ALA A 570 -3.27 -4.53 -22.27
C ALA A 570 -2.27 -5.25 -23.17
N VAL A 571 -1.16 -5.71 -22.60
CA VAL A 571 -0.09 -6.38 -23.35
C VAL A 571 -0.23 -7.90 -23.12
N PRO A 572 -0.72 -8.68 -24.10
CA PRO A 572 -0.93 -10.11 -23.95
C PRO A 572 0.38 -10.86 -24.08
N LEU A 573 0.70 -11.80 -23.20
CA LEU A 573 1.96 -12.57 -23.22
C LEU A 573 1.72 -14.00 -23.71
N SER A 574 2.69 -14.52 -24.45
CA SER A 574 2.76 -15.94 -24.82
C SER A 574 3.34 -16.79 -23.67
N PRO A 575 3.15 -18.13 -23.69
CA PRO A 575 3.79 -19.02 -22.72
C PRO A 575 5.31 -18.91 -22.67
N GLN A 576 5.96 -18.56 -23.78
CA GLN A 576 7.42 -18.36 -23.81
C GLN A 576 7.83 -17.09 -23.09
N GLU A 577 7.13 -15.97 -23.31
CA GLU A 577 7.41 -14.71 -22.63
C GLU A 577 7.12 -14.78 -21.14
N VAL A 578 6.08 -15.52 -20.72
CA VAL A 578 5.82 -15.79 -19.30
C VAL A 578 6.97 -16.57 -18.66
N ARG A 579 7.51 -17.58 -19.35
CA ARG A 579 8.70 -18.31 -18.88
C ARG A 579 9.92 -17.41 -18.77
N GLN A 580 10.19 -16.58 -19.79
CA GLN A 580 11.32 -15.65 -19.77
C GLN A 580 11.20 -14.58 -18.69
N LYS A 581 9.98 -14.06 -18.46
CA LYS A 581 9.67 -13.18 -17.33
C LYS A 581 10.00 -13.86 -16.00
N ARG A 582 9.58 -15.12 -15.83
CA ARG A 582 9.90 -15.90 -14.62
C ARG A 582 11.41 -16.09 -14.44
N ASP A 583 12.13 -16.38 -15.51
CA ASP A 583 13.60 -16.52 -15.46
C ASP A 583 14.30 -15.22 -15.05
N ALA A 584 13.76 -14.06 -15.44
CA ALA A 584 14.24 -12.75 -15.00
C ALA A 584 13.96 -12.53 -13.50
N ILE A 585 12.76 -12.87 -13.01
CA ILE A 585 12.41 -12.79 -11.58
C ILE A 585 13.35 -13.68 -10.76
N PHE A 586 13.70 -14.88 -11.24
CA PHE A 586 14.63 -15.78 -10.57
C PHE A 586 16.06 -15.25 -10.42
N LYS A 587 16.43 -14.17 -11.10
CA LYS A 587 17.74 -13.52 -10.91
C LYS A 587 17.82 -12.72 -9.61
N HIS A 588 16.69 -12.42 -8.97
CA HIS A 588 16.61 -11.74 -7.67
C HIS A 588 16.63 -12.75 -6.52
N GLN A 589 17.76 -13.44 -6.37
CA GLN A 589 17.90 -14.59 -5.46
C GLN A 589 17.64 -14.25 -3.99
N SER A 590 18.15 -13.10 -3.52
CA SER A 590 17.95 -12.61 -2.16
C SER A 590 16.48 -12.39 -1.80
N GLN A 591 15.58 -12.32 -2.80
CA GLN A 591 14.13 -12.13 -2.62
C GLN A 591 13.30 -13.36 -3.01
N LYS A 592 13.94 -14.42 -3.51
CA LYS A 592 13.24 -15.53 -4.16
C LYS A 592 12.57 -16.47 -3.16
N ASP A 593 13.34 -17.02 -2.22
CA ASP A 593 12.91 -18.15 -1.38
C ASP A 593 12.01 -17.69 -0.22
N ARG A 594 12.41 -16.60 0.45
CA ARG A 594 11.58 -15.88 1.41
C ARG A 594 11.96 -14.42 1.31
N ALA A 595 11.08 -13.55 0.83
CA ALA A 595 11.34 -12.12 0.92
C ALA A 595 11.48 -11.74 2.41
N LEU A 596 12.45 -10.88 2.74
CA LEU A 596 12.62 -10.39 4.13
C LEU A 596 11.32 -9.72 4.63
N PHE A 597 10.57 -9.13 3.70
CA PHE A 597 9.24 -8.57 3.93
C PHE A 597 8.22 -9.21 2.97
N PRO A 598 7.70 -10.40 3.28
CA PRO A 598 6.87 -11.17 2.36
C PRO A 598 5.42 -10.66 2.24
N GLY A 599 5.10 -9.51 2.84
CA GLY A 599 3.71 -9.07 3.01
C GLY A 599 2.87 -10.18 3.63
N SER A 600 1.57 -10.23 3.32
CA SER A 600 0.66 -11.23 3.88
C SER A 600 0.46 -12.49 3.06
N ASP A 601 1.12 -12.57 1.91
CA ASP A 601 0.95 -13.65 0.95
C ASP A 601 2.20 -14.54 1.00
N ALA A 602 2.01 -15.78 1.43
CA ALA A 602 3.12 -16.74 1.59
C ALA A 602 3.70 -17.22 0.26
N ARG A 603 3.03 -16.97 -0.88
CA ARG A 603 3.53 -17.33 -2.20
C ARG A 603 4.81 -16.57 -2.54
N GLU A 604 5.68 -17.15 -3.33
CA GLU A 604 6.87 -16.45 -3.86
C GLU A 604 6.45 -15.38 -4.89
N PHE A 605 7.27 -14.35 -5.09
CA PHE A 605 6.93 -13.24 -5.99
C PHE A 605 6.63 -13.68 -7.43
N TRP A 606 7.33 -14.69 -7.94
CA TRP A 606 7.08 -15.20 -9.30
C TRP A 606 5.71 -15.88 -9.42
N GLN A 607 5.26 -16.60 -8.40
CA GLN A 607 3.94 -17.24 -8.38
C GLN A 607 2.85 -16.18 -8.41
N ARG A 608 3.02 -15.12 -7.62
CA ARG A 608 2.11 -13.97 -7.59
C ARG A 608 2.06 -13.26 -8.93
N ALA A 609 3.23 -12.96 -9.52
CA ALA A 609 3.32 -12.30 -10.81
C ALA A 609 2.63 -13.11 -11.93
N GLU A 610 2.90 -14.42 -11.99
CA GLU A 610 2.33 -15.33 -13.00
C GLU A 610 0.81 -15.47 -12.83
N GLU A 611 0.33 -15.76 -11.63
CA GLU A 611 -1.10 -15.92 -11.36
C GLU A 611 -1.89 -14.64 -11.60
N ARG A 612 -1.35 -13.48 -11.23
CA ARG A 612 -1.99 -12.18 -11.42
C ARG A 612 -2.17 -11.84 -12.90
N ASN A 613 -1.14 -12.02 -13.72
CA ASN A 613 -1.24 -11.75 -15.15
C ASN A 613 -2.12 -12.81 -15.86
N ALA A 614 -2.11 -14.06 -15.41
CA ALA A 614 -3.03 -15.09 -15.87
C ALA A 614 -4.50 -14.78 -15.48
N ALA A 615 -4.73 -14.29 -14.26
CA ALA A 615 -6.07 -13.89 -13.81
C ALA A 615 -6.66 -12.76 -14.66
N THR A 616 -5.82 -11.81 -15.10
CA THR A 616 -6.24 -10.75 -16.03
C THR A 616 -6.61 -11.29 -17.39
N ALA A 617 -5.81 -12.21 -17.94
CA ALA A 617 -6.12 -12.89 -19.19
C ALA A 617 -7.45 -13.68 -19.10
N ASN A 618 -7.63 -14.44 -18.02
CA ASN A 618 -8.86 -15.18 -17.74
C ASN A 618 -10.09 -14.28 -17.60
N ARG A 619 -9.93 -13.06 -17.06
CA ARG A 619 -11.03 -12.07 -17.02
C ARG A 619 -11.36 -11.57 -18.42
N TYR A 620 -10.36 -11.22 -19.23
CA TYR A 620 -10.58 -10.83 -20.63
C TYR A 620 -11.31 -11.92 -21.43
N ASP A 621 -10.89 -13.18 -21.30
CA ASP A 621 -11.54 -14.33 -21.92
C ASP A 621 -13.01 -14.46 -21.49
N LYS A 622 -13.30 -14.43 -20.17
CA LYS A 622 -14.68 -14.48 -19.65
C LYS A 622 -15.56 -13.33 -20.13
N LEU A 623 -14.98 -12.16 -20.43
CA LEU A 623 -15.69 -11.01 -21.00
C LEU A 623 -15.99 -11.19 -22.50
N GLY A 624 -15.46 -12.25 -23.14
CA GLY A 624 -15.68 -12.63 -24.53
C GLY A 624 -14.54 -12.23 -25.48
N LEU A 625 -13.36 -11.91 -24.96
CA LEU A 625 -12.17 -11.59 -25.76
C LEU A 625 -11.34 -12.86 -26.00
N ALA A 626 -10.27 -12.74 -26.79
CA ALA A 626 -9.40 -13.89 -27.09
C ALA A 626 -8.70 -14.43 -25.84
N GLU A 627 -8.47 -15.74 -25.82
CA GLU A 627 -7.72 -16.42 -24.77
C GLU A 627 -6.22 -16.12 -24.90
N TYR A 628 -5.60 -15.69 -23.81
CA TYR A 628 -4.17 -15.42 -23.70
C TYR A 628 -3.60 -16.14 -22.47
N GLN A 629 -2.30 -16.47 -22.49
CA GLN A 629 -1.65 -17.08 -21.33
C GLN A 629 -1.61 -16.11 -20.14
N ALA A 630 -1.33 -14.84 -20.41
CA ALA A 630 -1.24 -13.79 -19.39
C ALA A 630 -1.43 -12.41 -20.05
N ILE A 631 -1.86 -11.41 -19.27
CA ILE A 631 -1.94 -10.01 -19.70
C ILE A 631 -1.33 -9.10 -18.63
N GLU A 632 -0.49 -8.16 -19.05
CA GLU A 632 -0.05 -7.02 -18.23
C GLU A 632 -0.87 -5.78 -18.58
N GLY A 633 -1.50 -5.17 -17.56
CA GLY A 633 -2.37 -4.01 -17.74
C GLY A 633 -1.69 -2.70 -17.34
N PHE A 634 -1.95 -1.64 -18.11
CA PHE A 634 -1.41 -0.30 -17.86
C PHE A 634 -2.51 0.75 -17.95
N VAL A 635 -2.37 1.79 -17.14
CA VAL A 635 -3.24 2.98 -17.11
C VAL A 635 -2.39 4.20 -17.44
N ARG A 636 -2.89 5.10 -18.27
CA ARG A 636 -2.14 6.31 -18.61
C ARG A 636 -2.32 7.34 -17.49
N TRP A 637 -1.23 7.99 -17.09
CA TRP A 637 -1.32 9.07 -16.12
C TRP A 637 -1.96 10.31 -16.78
N ASP A 638 -3.19 10.61 -16.36
CA ASP A 638 -4.00 11.74 -16.82
C ASP A 638 -3.69 13.07 -16.10
N ARG A 639 -2.67 13.07 -15.22
CA ARG A 639 -2.25 14.20 -14.37
C ARG A 639 -3.25 14.59 -13.27
N SER A 640 -4.34 13.82 -13.10
CA SER A 640 -5.30 14.02 -11.99
C SER A 640 -4.86 13.31 -10.71
N TRP A 641 -4.02 12.28 -10.84
CA TRP A 641 -3.55 11.43 -9.75
C TRP A 641 -2.25 11.93 -9.08
N GLY A 642 -2.20 11.90 -7.75
CA GLY A 642 -0.96 11.80 -6.96
C GLY A 642 -0.19 13.10 -6.62
N LEU A 643 -0.68 14.29 -6.96
CA LEU A 643 -0.02 15.56 -6.60
C LEU A 643 -0.52 16.21 -5.29
N ASN A 644 -1.69 15.79 -4.79
CA ASN A 644 -2.39 16.46 -3.67
C ASN A 644 -2.33 15.71 -2.32
N ASP A 645 -1.54 14.63 -2.22
CA ASP A 645 -1.33 13.86 -0.99
C ASP A 645 -0.05 14.27 -0.24
#